data_AF-A0A2N3H0C4-F1
#
_entry.id   AF-A0A2N3H0C4-F1
#
_cell.length_a   1.000
_cell.length_b   1.000
_cell.length_c   1.000
_cell.angle_alpha   90.00
_cell.angle_beta   90.00
_cell.angle_gamma   90.00
#
_symmetry.space_group_name_H-M   'P 1'
#
loop_
_entity.id
_entity.type
_entity.pdbx_description
1 polymer ?
#
loop_
_entity_poly.entity_id
_entity_poly.type
_entity_poly.pdbx_seq_one_letter_code
_entity_poly.pdbx_strand_id
1 'polypeptide(L)'
;MTTTPGMDAGWVVRRPSDTTGTQGGPYSWEQLFALARDGVVPPTDLVWHPTMPEWLPASKVPGLFPAAAPVAPAAPAPAPAGAVTQTAYAPQPQPQPAAARPQPPRKKRGALIAIIIALVVVLIGGGTAAWYFLGRGGSPLGGDGPSLGTAESKVPDRAKLIKTADWGEVPANELAMVMVEGASRKDAEKAAAAVGGTIVGEVSYVNLYQVEFGGATEADLVAAVAAAEAAEKVDYAYPLTQVYSDAEIWGVRQSPYNDPVYGEGAGDGYKAVGVDKAWTYIKGAGIDLNDVKVGVVDDGIYMPGEGAENEFEGSVNVEFPDKDAGELSSSGKHKDGTTNDAGSHGTAVSTIIGGNPDNGGPSGVAGPLGKKLTISMINHFGGKYGDTTTTPDPNDPTKQVWYDGKSYSIGSLVAITKQIENGAKVINCSWGNSNADPKDVETYKRFFTQMAADHPDVLFVCSGGNGGADMDGSKRYPSGLPLDNMITVGALDKDGKTASYADKATANYEVTLGAPGSGSVVGIKAGGGAEEQDGSSFSAPHVTAAAAILKSLNPKLNAGDIKRILVETARTSVPNMKDPNAPAQAIAANMGGKILAVDEAVLKVINDLREQKKLPPLKAEDLEKLGVVDAVAITGEAGEYKVKGIVEAVGQKGADLKIEVFGENSAIGGKTQQSLSAAGEVEWGVTLPEDKGTIVVTRLENGAKSIITIEQIDINGSWSGTFTVTDVTITDQKAAENEGCSAAVFEAMKGQPFPMTLDATVDESGQGTGAMFIDLSSMAEDGEASSEPQTIGISMSGTSITFTTSGGGVRSMTATVSRSGDTLVMNGNMGAGGSGWTMKAVFKLTKPAPAD
;
A
#
# COMPACT_ATOMS: atom_id res chain seq x y z
N MET A 1 40.44 27.20 -23.07
CA MET A 1 39.96 26.18 -24.02
C MET A 1 40.97 25.07 -24.00
N THR A 2 40.66 23.96 -23.33
CA THR A 2 41.57 22.82 -23.19
C THR A 2 40.77 21.59 -23.58
N THR A 3 41.08 21.02 -24.74
CA THR A 3 40.64 19.68 -25.12
C THR A 3 41.34 18.64 -24.26
N THR A 4 40.69 17.50 -24.06
CA THR A 4 41.37 16.32 -23.55
C THR A 4 42.48 15.93 -24.54
N PRO A 5 43.72 15.63 -24.10
CA PRO A 5 44.82 15.29 -25.00
C PRO A 5 44.45 14.14 -25.96
N GLY A 6 44.59 14.35 -27.27
CA GLY A 6 44.30 13.35 -28.30
C GLY A 6 42.95 13.48 -29.02
N MET A 7 42.17 14.55 -28.77
CA MET A 7 40.90 14.84 -29.45
C MET A 7 40.95 16.10 -30.34
N ASP A 8 42.12 16.47 -30.84
CA ASP A 8 42.31 17.74 -31.56
C ASP A 8 41.81 17.68 -33.02
N ALA A 9 41.60 16.48 -33.58
CA ALA A 9 41.03 16.27 -34.91
C ALA A 9 40.38 14.89 -35.07
N GLY A 10 39.41 14.78 -35.99
CA GLY A 10 38.69 13.52 -36.25
C GLY A 10 37.20 13.56 -35.91
N TRP A 11 36.66 14.74 -35.63
CA TRP A 11 35.27 14.91 -35.22
C TRP A 11 34.31 14.87 -36.40
N VAL A 12 33.25 14.09 -36.28
CA VAL A 12 32.17 14.03 -37.28
C VAL A 12 30.85 14.47 -36.67
N VAL A 13 30.01 15.10 -37.49
CA VAL A 13 28.71 15.65 -37.10
C VAL A 13 27.62 15.06 -37.98
N ARG A 14 26.48 14.73 -37.37
CA ARG A 14 25.28 14.28 -38.07
C ARG A 14 24.04 14.95 -37.48
N ARG A 15 23.14 15.43 -38.33
CA ARG A 15 21.84 15.91 -37.86
C ARG A 15 20.92 14.74 -37.53
N PRO A 16 20.20 14.75 -36.39
CA PRO A 16 19.24 13.71 -36.03
C PRO A 16 18.14 13.51 -37.07
N SER A 17 17.78 14.57 -37.80
CA SER A 17 16.75 14.54 -38.85
C SER A 17 17.24 14.01 -40.20
N ASP A 18 18.54 13.78 -40.38
CA ASP A 18 19.09 13.26 -41.63
C ASP A 18 19.17 11.73 -41.60
N THR A 19 18.19 11.08 -42.22
CA THR A 19 18.09 9.62 -42.33
C THR A 19 18.94 9.02 -43.46
N THR A 20 19.63 9.86 -44.26
CA THR A 20 20.47 9.41 -45.38
C THR A 20 21.87 8.96 -44.95
N GLY A 21 22.23 9.18 -43.68
CA GLY A 21 23.53 8.81 -43.14
C GLY A 21 24.68 9.74 -43.52
N THR A 22 24.39 10.89 -44.13
CA THR A 22 25.42 11.86 -44.54
C THR A 22 26.06 12.50 -43.30
N GLN A 23 27.37 12.31 -43.15
CA GLN A 23 28.15 12.86 -42.04
C GLN A 23 29.01 14.03 -42.53
N GLY A 24 29.04 15.12 -41.77
CA GLY A 24 29.96 16.23 -42.00
C GLY A 24 31.26 16.02 -41.21
N GLY A 25 32.41 16.25 -41.84
CA GLY A 25 33.74 16.09 -41.22
C GLY A 25 34.66 15.16 -42.03
N PRO A 26 35.79 14.70 -41.46
CA PRO A 26 36.24 14.96 -40.10
C PRO A 26 36.75 16.40 -39.91
N TYR A 27 36.36 17.02 -38.81
CA TYR A 27 36.77 18.36 -38.38
C TYR A 27 37.86 18.29 -37.32
N SER A 28 38.71 19.32 -37.29
CA SER A 28 39.49 19.65 -36.08
C SER A 28 38.58 20.16 -34.97
N TRP A 29 39.04 20.09 -33.72
CA TRP A 29 38.30 20.66 -32.59
C TRP A 29 38.02 22.16 -32.78
N GLU A 30 39.00 22.92 -33.28
CA GLU A 30 38.84 24.36 -33.56
C GLU A 30 37.77 24.62 -34.62
N GLN A 31 37.71 23.79 -35.67
CA GLN A 31 36.66 23.89 -36.69
C GLN A 31 35.29 23.51 -36.13
N LEU A 32 35.19 22.43 -35.37
CA LEU A 32 33.93 22.02 -34.75
C LEU A 32 33.42 23.09 -33.78
N PHE A 33 34.32 23.65 -32.97
CA PHE A 33 34.02 24.75 -32.05
C PHE A 33 33.58 26.01 -32.79
N ALA A 34 34.24 26.38 -33.89
CA ALA A 34 33.81 27.51 -34.71
C ALA A 34 32.42 27.28 -35.31
N LEU A 35 32.13 26.07 -35.81
CA LEU A 35 30.81 25.72 -36.35
C LEU A 35 29.70 25.74 -35.27
N ALA A 36 30.01 25.29 -34.05
CA ALA A 36 29.09 25.36 -32.91
C ALA A 36 28.86 26.81 -32.46
N ARG A 37 29.91 27.62 -32.36
CA ARG A 37 29.85 29.05 -32.03
C ARG A 37 29.05 29.85 -33.05
N ASP A 38 29.24 29.55 -34.33
CA ASP A 38 28.59 30.27 -35.43
C ASP A 38 27.17 29.74 -35.71
N GLY A 39 26.68 28.80 -34.88
CA GLY A 39 25.32 28.25 -34.94
C GLY A 39 25.06 27.28 -36.08
N VAL A 40 26.10 26.88 -36.82
CA VAL A 40 26.02 25.92 -37.94
C VAL A 40 25.81 24.50 -37.42
N VAL A 41 26.39 24.18 -36.26
CA VAL A 41 26.13 22.94 -35.52
C VAL A 41 25.30 23.29 -34.27
N PRO A 42 23.97 23.08 -34.28
CA PRO A 42 23.12 23.37 -33.12
C PRO A 42 23.35 22.40 -31.96
N PRO A 43 22.94 22.75 -30.73
CA PRO A 43 23.13 21.92 -29.53
C PRO A 43 22.52 20.51 -29.60
N THR A 44 21.56 20.29 -30.51
CA THR A 44 20.85 19.02 -30.74
C THR A 44 21.52 18.12 -31.76
N ASP A 45 22.48 18.63 -32.55
CA ASP A 45 23.18 17.80 -33.54
C ASP A 45 24.04 16.75 -32.85
N LEU A 46 24.15 15.57 -33.45
CA LEU A 46 24.98 14.50 -32.90
C LEU A 46 26.42 14.68 -33.37
N VAL A 47 27.37 14.63 -32.45
CA VAL A 47 28.80 14.69 -32.70
C VAL A 47 29.48 13.45 -32.16
N TRP A 48 30.54 13.00 -32.84
CA TRP A 48 31.29 11.82 -32.45
C TRP A 48 32.77 11.94 -32.81
N HIS A 49 33.61 11.28 -32.03
CA HIS A 49 35.04 11.17 -32.23
C HIS A 49 35.45 9.69 -32.08
N PRO A 50 36.46 9.18 -32.81
CA PRO A 50 36.90 7.77 -32.74
C PRO A 50 37.24 7.22 -31.35
N THR A 51 37.55 8.10 -30.39
CA THR A 51 37.84 7.73 -29.00
C THR A 51 36.61 7.80 -28.08
N MET A 52 35.42 8.07 -28.63
CA MET A 52 34.15 8.08 -27.89
C MET A 52 33.35 6.81 -28.16
N PRO A 53 32.71 6.20 -27.14
CA PRO A 53 31.98 4.95 -27.27
C PRO A 53 30.67 5.10 -28.08
N GLU A 54 30.09 6.30 -28.12
CA GLU A 54 28.81 6.57 -28.78
C GLU A 54 28.70 8.03 -29.24
N TRP A 55 27.76 8.29 -30.16
CA TRP A 55 27.43 9.63 -30.62
C TRP A 55 26.72 10.41 -29.51
N LEU A 56 27.12 11.66 -29.28
CA LEU A 56 26.52 12.51 -28.25
C LEU A 56 25.91 13.75 -28.88
N PRO A 57 24.81 14.31 -28.32
CA PRO A 57 24.38 15.65 -28.69
C PRO A 57 25.52 16.65 -28.47
N ALA A 58 25.71 17.60 -29.39
CA ALA A 58 26.78 18.59 -29.33
C ALA A 58 26.78 19.33 -28.00
N SER A 59 25.60 19.62 -27.44
CA SER A 59 25.41 20.23 -26.10
C SER A 59 26.04 19.46 -24.95
N LYS A 60 26.26 18.16 -25.11
CA LYS A 60 26.84 17.28 -24.09
C LYS A 60 28.35 17.16 -24.21
N VAL A 61 28.97 17.69 -25.27
CA VAL A 61 30.44 17.70 -25.41
C VAL A 61 31.02 18.86 -24.60
N PRO A 62 31.80 18.59 -23.53
CA PRO A 62 32.31 19.63 -22.66
C PRO A 62 33.17 20.65 -23.40
N GLY A 63 32.85 21.93 -23.23
CA GLY A 63 33.61 23.03 -23.83
C GLY A 63 33.32 23.31 -25.31
N LEU A 64 32.39 22.60 -25.95
CA LEU A 64 32.03 22.84 -27.35
C LEU A 64 31.18 24.11 -27.55
N PHE A 65 30.32 24.43 -26.57
CA PHE A 65 29.56 25.68 -26.54
C PHE A 65 30.08 26.59 -25.42
N PRO A 66 30.39 27.86 -25.68
CA PRO A 66 30.75 28.80 -24.62
C PRO A 66 29.55 29.00 -23.66
N ALA A 67 29.84 29.10 -22.35
CA ALA A 67 28.83 29.49 -21.36
C ALA A 67 28.25 30.86 -21.74
N ALA A 68 26.92 30.97 -21.76
CA ALA A 68 26.24 32.19 -22.17
C ALA A 68 26.72 33.39 -21.34
N ALA A 69 27.24 34.42 -22.00
CA ALA A 69 27.61 35.68 -21.35
C ALA A 69 26.33 36.41 -20.86
N PRO A 70 26.38 37.11 -19.71
CA PRO A 70 25.24 37.84 -19.19
C PRO A 70 24.86 38.99 -20.13
N VAL A 71 23.59 39.03 -20.53
CA VAL A 71 23.05 40.06 -21.43
C VAL A 71 22.77 41.33 -20.63
N ALA A 72 23.28 42.47 -21.11
CA ALA A 72 23.01 43.79 -20.53
C ALA A 72 21.52 44.19 -20.66
N PRO A 73 20.95 44.96 -19.71
CA PRO A 73 19.53 45.26 -19.69
C PRO A 73 19.13 46.22 -20.83
N ALA A 74 18.00 45.91 -21.48
CA ALA A 74 17.40 46.75 -22.52
C ALA A 74 16.72 48.00 -21.91
N ALA A 75 16.76 49.10 -22.65
CA ALA A 75 16.15 50.39 -22.29
C ALA A 75 14.61 50.30 -22.19
N PRO A 76 13.96 51.15 -21.37
CA PRO A 76 12.52 51.05 -21.09
C PRO A 76 11.66 51.51 -22.27
N ALA A 77 10.58 50.76 -22.52
CA ALA A 77 9.52 51.12 -23.46
C ALA A 77 8.59 52.22 -22.89
N PRO A 78 7.98 53.06 -23.74
CA PRO A 78 7.17 54.19 -23.28
C PRO A 78 5.77 53.77 -22.76
N ALA A 79 5.23 54.60 -21.88
CA ALA A 79 3.98 54.41 -21.13
C ALA A 79 2.72 54.27 -22.02
N PRO A 80 1.70 53.50 -21.58
CA PRO A 80 0.44 53.40 -22.29
C PRO A 80 -0.47 54.60 -22.02
N ALA A 81 -1.11 55.08 -23.09
CA ALA A 81 -2.12 56.13 -23.05
C ALA A 81 -3.53 55.54 -22.91
N GLY A 82 -4.35 56.19 -22.07
CA GLY A 82 -5.76 56.47 -22.34
C GLY A 82 -6.79 55.38 -22.04
N ALA A 83 -7.54 55.60 -20.97
CA ALA A 83 -8.80 54.91 -20.66
C ALA A 83 -9.90 55.18 -21.70
N VAL A 84 -10.73 54.18 -22.00
CA VAL A 84 -12.11 54.35 -22.49
C VAL A 84 -13.02 53.36 -21.76
N THR A 85 -14.12 53.87 -21.24
CA THR A 85 -15.12 53.23 -20.38
C THR A 85 -16.20 52.45 -21.13
N GLN A 86 -16.61 51.34 -20.48
CA GLN A 86 -17.94 50.70 -20.39
C GLN A 86 -18.69 50.24 -21.65
N THR A 87 -19.14 48.99 -21.62
CA THR A 87 -20.58 48.66 -21.63
C THR A 87 -20.82 47.23 -21.11
N ALA A 88 -21.90 47.08 -20.34
CA ALA A 88 -22.37 45.83 -19.74
C ALA A 88 -22.99 44.89 -20.78
N TYR A 89 -22.93 43.57 -20.55
CA TYR A 89 -23.71 42.58 -21.29
C TYR A 89 -24.36 41.55 -20.37
N ALA A 90 -25.60 41.25 -20.70
CA ALA A 90 -26.57 40.39 -20.02
C ALA A 90 -26.25 38.88 -20.18
N PRO A 91 -26.86 37.99 -19.36
CA PRO A 91 -26.54 36.57 -19.37
C PRO A 91 -27.20 35.82 -20.53
N GLN A 92 -26.48 34.86 -21.11
CA GLN A 92 -26.96 33.94 -22.14
C GLN A 92 -26.95 32.47 -21.68
N PRO A 93 -27.79 31.61 -22.28
CA PRO A 93 -28.44 30.46 -21.63
C PRO A 93 -27.74 29.11 -21.85
N GLN A 94 -28.17 28.13 -21.05
CA GLN A 94 -27.74 26.72 -21.07
C GLN A 94 -27.87 26.04 -22.45
N PRO A 95 -26.97 25.10 -22.79
CA PRO A 95 -27.05 24.32 -24.02
C PRO A 95 -27.97 23.09 -23.88
N GLN A 96 -28.88 22.94 -24.85
CA GLN A 96 -29.62 21.70 -25.16
C GLN A 96 -28.77 20.73 -26.00
N PRO A 97 -29.07 19.41 -26.00
CA PRO A 97 -28.23 18.38 -26.59
C PRO A 97 -28.40 18.28 -28.12
N ALA A 98 -27.28 18.05 -28.82
CA ALA A 98 -27.24 17.96 -30.28
C ALA A 98 -27.57 16.54 -30.79
N ALA A 99 -28.37 16.51 -31.85
CA ALA A 99 -28.83 15.34 -32.57
C ALA A 99 -27.76 14.68 -33.48
N ALA A 100 -27.99 13.39 -33.76
CA ALA A 100 -27.15 12.48 -34.54
C ALA A 100 -26.90 12.92 -36.00
N ARG A 101 -25.75 12.49 -36.53
CA ARG A 101 -25.41 12.52 -37.97
C ARG A 101 -24.69 11.23 -38.42
N PRO A 102 -24.73 10.91 -39.73
CA PRO A 102 -24.89 9.55 -40.26
C PRO A 102 -23.58 8.80 -40.59
N GLN A 103 -23.67 7.46 -40.59
CA GLN A 103 -22.58 6.53 -40.93
C GLN A 103 -22.27 6.45 -42.45
N PRO A 104 -21.00 6.22 -42.85
CA PRO A 104 -20.61 5.70 -44.18
C PRO A 104 -20.41 4.16 -44.18
N PRO A 105 -20.29 3.52 -45.37
CA PRO A 105 -20.79 2.16 -45.61
C PRO A 105 -19.82 1.02 -45.31
N ARG A 106 -20.41 -0.11 -44.90
CA ARG A 106 -19.81 -1.44 -44.70
C ARG A 106 -19.11 -1.98 -45.96
N LYS A 107 -17.86 -2.44 -45.82
CA LYS A 107 -17.21 -3.38 -46.76
C LYS A 107 -17.05 -4.75 -46.08
N LYS A 108 -17.47 -5.79 -46.81
CA LYS A 108 -17.52 -7.21 -46.44
C LYS A 108 -16.14 -7.82 -46.21
N ARG A 109 -15.96 -8.53 -45.08
CA ARG A 109 -15.06 -9.69 -44.92
C ARG A 109 -15.65 -10.69 -43.91
N GLY A 110 -16.79 -11.28 -44.25
CA GLY A 110 -17.30 -12.47 -43.55
C GLY A 110 -16.70 -13.72 -44.15
N ALA A 111 -15.80 -14.39 -43.41
CA ALA A 111 -15.43 -15.79 -43.62
C ALA A 111 -14.53 -16.37 -42.50
N LEU A 112 -13.86 -15.54 -41.68
CA LEU A 112 -12.89 -16.04 -40.70
C LEU A 112 -13.41 -16.13 -39.24
N ILE A 113 -14.48 -15.38 -38.90
CA ILE A 113 -14.94 -15.21 -37.51
C ILE A 113 -15.94 -16.31 -37.07
N ALA A 114 -16.63 -16.95 -38.01
CA ALA A 114 -17.62 -18.00 -37.71
C ALA A 114 -17.00 -19.32 -37.20
N ILE A 115 -15.68 -19.52 -37.29
CA ILE A 115 -15.00 -20.73 -36.83
C ILE A 115 -14.58 -20.62 -35.35
N ILE A 116 -14.36 -19.41 -34.83
CA ILE A 116 -13.88 -19.19 -33.45
C ILE A 116 -15.02 -19.36 -32.43
N ILE A 117 -16.24 -18.94 -32.78
CA ILE A 117 -17.40 -18.94 -31.86
C ILE A 117 -18.01 -20.35 -31.72
N ALA A 118 -17.90 -21.21 -32.73
CA ALA A 118 -18.37 -22.59 -32.65
C ALA A 118 -17.46 -23.51 -31.81
N LEU A 119 -16.19 -23.14 -31.61
CA LEU A 119 -15.20 -23.99 -30.92
C LEU A 119 -15.19 -23.82 -29.40
N VAL A 120 -15.61 -22.65 -28.87
CA VAL A 120 -15.69 -22.43 -27.41
C VAL A 120 -16.92 -23.12 -26.80
N VAL A 121 -18.04 -23.19 -27.54
CA VAL A 121 -19.24 -23.92 -27.11
C VAL A 121 -19.03 -25.45 -27.18
N VAL A 122 -18.24 -25.94 -28.15
CA VAL A 122 -17.95 -27.39 -28.29
C VAL A 122 -16.87 -27.89 -27.33
N LEU A 123 -15.99 -27.02 -26.82
CA LEU A 123 -14.99 -27.38 -25.81
C LEU A 123 -15.54 -27.45 -24.37
N ILE A 124 -16.79 -27.04 -24.14
CA ILE A 124 -17.43 -27.09 -22.81
C ILE A 124 -18.78 -27.85 -22.82
N GLY A 125 -19.44 -28.05 -23.96
CA GLY A 125 -20.69 -28.82 -24.04
C GLY A 125 -20.80 -29.73 -25.25
N GLY A 126 -20.46 -31.02 -25.11
CA GLY A 126 -20.82 -32.02 -26.13
C GLY A 126 -20.16 -33.38 -26.00
N GLY A 127 -20.79 -34.33 -25.29
CA GLY A 127 -20.23 -35.68 -25.16
C GLY A 127 -21.15 -36.77 -24.62
N THR A 128 -22.47 -36.72 -24.84
CA THR A 128 -23.41 -37.74 -24.30
C THR A 128 -23.79 -38.87 -25.26
N ALA A 129 -23.34 -38.90 -26.52
CA ALA A 129 -23.85 -39.88 -27.49
C ALA A 129 -22.87 -40.97 -27.99
N ALA A 130 -21.58 -40.92 -27.65
CA ALA A 130 -20.58 -41.86 -28.19
C ALA A 130 -20.15 -42.98 -27.23
N TRP A 131 -20.50 -42.89 -25.94
CA TRP A 131 -20.03 -43.86 -24.93
C TRP A 131 -20.85 -45.16 -24.89
N TYR A 132 -22.03 -45.18 -25.52
CA TYR A 132 -22.96 -46.31 -25.39
C TYR A 132 -22.74 -47.46 -26.38
N PHE A 133 -21.85 -47.36 -27.39
CA PHE A 133 -21.82 -48.35 -28.49
C PHE A 133 -20.48 -49.00 -28.87
N LEU A 134 -19.34 -48.74 -28.21
CA LEU A 134 -18.07 -49.38 -28.60
C LEU A 134 -17.24 -49.87 -27.40
N GLY A 135 -17.53 -51.11 -26.99
CA GLY A 135 -16.55 -52.18 -26.76
C GLY A 135 -15.34 -51.98 -25.82
N ARG A 136 -15.42 -52.61 -24.64
CA ARG A 136 -14.34 -53.28 -23.87
C ARG A 136 -12.88 -52.87 -24.14
N GLY A 137 -12.28 -52.18 -23.17
CA GLY A 137 -10.83 -52.24 -22.88
C GLY A 137 -10.23 -50.90 -22.40
N GLY A 138 -10.01 -50.77 -21.08
CA GLY A 138 -9.17 -49.72 -20.46
C GLY A 138 -9.86 -48.36 -20.21
N SER A 139 -9.76 -47.85 -18.98
CA SER A 139 -10.23 -46.49 -18.61
C SER A 139 -9.34 -45.38 -19.21
N PRO A 140 -9.86 -44.17 -19.51
CA PRO A 140 -9.16 -43.11 -20.23
C PRO A 140 -8.62 -41.96 -19.36
N LEU A 141 -8.44 -42.14 -18.05
CA LEU A 141 -7.80 -41.15 -17.16
C LEU A 141 -6.32 -41.51 -16.98
N GLY A 142 -5.51 -41.33 -18.03
CA GLY A 142 -4.08 -41.55 -17.99
C GLY A 142 -3.32 -40.24 -17.84
N GLY A 143 -2.90 -39.89 -16.62
CA GLY A 143 -1.78 -38.96 -16.43
C GLY A 143 -0.46 -39.70 -16.65
N ASP A 144 0.56 -39.02 -17.19
CA ASP A 144 1.91 -39.58 -17.48
C ASP A 144 2.74 -39.95 -16.22
N GLY A 145 2.09 -40.13 -15.07
CA GLY A 145 2.74 -40.51 -13.82
C GLY A 145 3.06 -42.01 -13.74
N PRO A 146 4.04 -42.43 -12.94
CA PRO A 146 4.30 -43.85 -12.69
C PRO A 146 3.07 -44.51 -12.06
N SER A 147 2.71 -45.71 -12.51
CA SER A 147 1.64 -46.50 -11.91
C SER A 147 2.05 -46.94 -10.49
N LEU A 148 1.26 -46.56 -9.48
CA LEU A 148 1.48 -46.87 -8.06
C LEU A 148 0.58 -48.03 -7.56
N GLY A 149 -0.05 -48.78 -8.46
CA GLY A 149 -1.01 -49.83 -8.11
C GLY A 149 -2.40 -49.29 -7.74
N THR A 150 -3.22 -50.12 -7.08
CA THR A 150 -4.57 -49.73 -6.62
C THR A 150 -4.49 -48.74 -5.47
N ALA A 151 -5.33 -47.71 -5.52
CA ALA A 151 -5.52 -46.73 -4.45
C ALA A 151 -7.02 -46.44 -4.30
N GLU A 152 -7.66 -46.97 -3.26
CA GLU A 152 -9.09 -46.84 -2.98
C GLU A 152 -9.31 -46.71 -1.46
N SER A 153 -10.35 -45.98 -1.06
CA SER A 153 -10.73 -45.83 0.35
C SER A 153 -12.25 -45.79 0.50
N LYS A 154 -12.76 -46.27 1.63
CA LYS A 154 -14.16 -46.10 2.03
C LYS A 154 -14.27 -44.92 2.99
N VAL A 155 -15.28 -44.07 2.81
CA VAL A 155 -15.59 -43.02 3.79
C VAL A 155 -16.21 -43.66 5.04
N PRO A 156 -15.71 -43.39 6.26
CA PRO A 156 -16.28 -43.94 7.48
C PRO A 156 -17.75 -43.56 7.71
N ASP A 157 -18.53 -44.45 8.31
CA ASP A 157 -19.92 -44.17 8.71
C ASP A 157 -19.96 -43.17 9.87
N ARG A 158 -20.59 -42.01 9.64
CA ARG A 158 -20.74 -40.96 10.67
C ARG A 158 -21.43 -41.46 11.94
N ALA A 159 -22.32 -42.45 11.84
CA ALA A 159 -23.02 -43.01 13.00
C ALA A 159 -22.11 -43.89 13.90
N LYS A 160 -20.89 -44.18 13.44
CA LYS A 160 -19.90 -45.02 14.13
C LYS A 160 -18.73 -44.22 14.70
N LEU A 161 -18.72 -42.90 14.53
CA LEU A 161 -17.68 -42.03 15.08
C LEU A 161 -17.80 -41.95 16.61
N ILE A 162 -16.66 -42.05 17.27
CA ILE A 162 -16.51 -41.93 18.72
C ILE A 162 -15.40 -40.92 19.03
N LYS A 163 -15.56 -40.16 20.12
CA LYS A 163 -14.49 -39.32 20.66
C LYS A 163 -13.62 -40.14 21.60
N THR A 164 -12.31 -40.07 21.39
CA THR A 164 -11.27 -40.78 22.14
C THR A 164 -10.29 -39.78 22.75
N ALA A 165 -9.59 -40.18 23.82
CA ALA A 165 -8.63 -39.30 24.47
C ALA A 165 -7.33 -39.12 23.66
N ASP A 166 -6.89 -40.18 22.98
CA ASP A 166 -5.58 -40.23 22.32
C ASP A 166 -5.61 -39.95 20.81
N TRP A 167 -6.78 -40.11 20.17
CA TRP A 167 -6.91 -40.05 18.70
C TRP A 167 -7.98 -39.07 18.20
N GLY A 168 -8.64 -38.33 19.10
CA GLY A 168 -9.74 -37.44 18.73
C GLY A 168 -10.97 -38.22 18.27
N GLU A 169 -11.67 -37.72 17.25
CA GLU A 169 -12.84 -38.38 16.68
C GLU A 169 -12.44 -39.41 15.60
N VAL A 170 -12.75 -40.67 15.85
CA VAL A 170 -12.38 -41.82 14.99
C VAL A 170 -13.56 -42.78 14.84
N PRO A 171 -13.66 -43.55 13.74
CA PRO A 171 -14.65 -44.62 13.64
C PRO A 171 -14.32 -45.77 14.59
N ALA A 172 -15.28 -46.19 15.41
CA ALA A 172 -15.12 -47.32 16.33
C ALA A 172 -14.95 -48.67 15.63
N ASN A 173 -15.18 -48.72 14.31
CA ASN A 173 -15.33 -49.94 13.53
C ASN A 173 -14.37 -50.00 12.33
N GLU A 174 -13.41 -49.08 12.20
CA GLU A 174 -12.44 -49.09 11.12
C GLU A 174 -11.02 -48.78 11.61
N LEU A 175 -10.02 -49.41 11.00
CA LEU A 175 -8.59 -49.18 11.27
C LEU A 175 -7.77 -49.21 9.98
N ALA A 176 -6.57 -48.66 10.04
CA ALA A 176 -5.53 -48.78 9.03
C ALA A 176 -4.50 -49.84 9.45
N MET A 177 -4.06 -50.66 8.50
CA MET A 177 -3.11 -51.75 8.71
C MET A 177 -2.05 -51.74 7.61
N VAL A 178 -0.78 -51.63 8.00
CA VAL A 178 0.37 -51.66 7.09
C VAL A 178 1.03 -53.03 7.18
N MET A 179 1.23 -53.68 6.03
CA MET A 179 1.88 -54.99 5.98
C MET A 179 3.38 -54.85 5.77
N VAL A 180 4.16 -55.81 6.29
CA VAL A 180 5.61 -55.88 6.06
C VAL A 180 5.93 -55.97 4.56
N GLU A 181 7.10 -55.48 4.18
CA GLU A 181 7.56 -55.51 2.79
C GLU A 181 7.55 -56.94 2.21
N GLY A 182 6.94 -57.11 1.03
CA GLY A 182 6.79 -58.41 0.36
C GLY A 182 5.57 -59.23 0.79
N ALA A 183 4.76 -58.77 1.76
CA ALA A 183 3.47 -59.38 2.07
C ALA A 183 2.50 -59.25 0.89
N SER A 184 1.67 -60.27 0.68
CA SER A 184 0.64 -60.25 -0.37
C SER A 184 -0.67 -59.70 0.15
N ARG A 185 -1.54 -59.21 -0.75
CA ARG A 185 -2.93 -58.83 -0.41
C ARG A 185 -3.70 -59.96 0.29
N LYS A 186 -3.40 -61.23 -0.02
CA LYS A 186 -4.00 -62.39 0.65
C LYS A 186 -3.52 -62.54 2.10
N ASP A 187 -2.28 -62.14 2.40
CA ASP A 187 -1.79 -62.05 3.77
C ASP A 187 -2.54 -60.95 4.54
N ALA A 188 -2.81 -59.82 3.87
CA ALA A 188 -3.63 -58.73 4.45
C ALA A 188 -5.08 -59.17 4.72
N GLU A 189 -5.70 -59.92 3.81
CA GLU A 189 -7.05 -60.50 4.03
C GLU A 189 -7.06 -61.46 5.24
N LYS A 190 -6.00 -62.25 5.42
CA LYS A 190 -5.85 -63.14 6.59
C LYS A 190 -5.70 -62.34 7.89
N ALA A 191 -4.95 -61.24 7.87
CA ALA A 191 -4.79 -60.35 9.02
C ALA A 191 -6.09 -59.58 9.34
N ALA A 192 -6.79 -59.05 8.33
CA ALA A 192 -8.11 -58.44 8.50
C ALA A 192 -9.14 -59.42 9.10
N ALA A 193 -9.13 -60.68 8.66
CA ALA A 193 -9.99 -61.71 9.23
C ALA A 193 -9.65 -62.03 10.69
N ALA A 194 -8.40 -61.85 11.13
CA ALA A 194 -7.99 -62.07 12.53
C ALA A 194 -8.63 -61.07 13.50
N VAL A 195 -9.03 -59.90 13.01
CA VAL A 195 -9.77 -58.88 13.78
C VAL A 195 -11.28 -58.93 13.52
N GLY A 196 -11.76 -59.97 12.82
CA GLY A 196 -13.17 -60.10 12.42
C GLY A 196 -13.60 -59.06 11.39
N GLY A 197 -12.64 -58.49 10.64
CA GLY A 197 -12.87 -57.43 9.68
C GLY A 197 -12.64 -57.84 8.23
N THR A 198 -12.96 -56.90 7.33
CA THR A 198 -12.78 -57.01 5.88
C THR A 198 -12.09 -55.79 5.33
N ILE A 199 -11.27 -55.96 4.29
CA ILE A 199 -10.61 -54.85 3.61
C ILE A 199 -11.66 -54.06 2.81
N VAL A 200 -11.74 -52.76 3.08
CA VAL A 200 -12.66 -51.80 2.42
C VAL A 200 -11.92 -50.69 1.66
N GLY A 201 -10.60 -50.62 1.78
CA GLY A 201 -9.73 -49.70 1.05
C GLY A 201 -8.29 -50.21 1.03
N GLU A 202 -7.49 -49.77 0.06
CA GLU A 202 -6.08 -50.14 -0.07
C GLU A 202 -5.25 -49.06 -0.77
N VAL A 203 -3.98 -48.96 -0.38
CA VAL A 203 -2.93 -48.24 -1.11
C VAL A 203 -1.79 -49.22 -1.36
N SER A 204 -1.84 -49.87 -2.53
CA SER A 204 -0.94 -50.99 -2.88
C SER A 204 0.54 -50.60 -2.86
N TYR A 205 0.86 -49.34 -3.16
CA TYR A 205 2.24 -48.85 -3.20
C TYR A 205 2.99 -49.05 -1.88
N VAL A 206 2.29 -48.96 -0.75
CA VAL A 206 2.86 -49.06 0.59
C VAL A 206 2.27 -50.24 1.38
N ASN A 207 1.58 -51.17 0.72
CA ASN A 207 0.86 -52.28 1.35
C ASN A 207 -0.03 -51.85 2.54
N LEU A 208 -0.71 -50.71 2.39
CA LEU A 208 -1.64 -50.18 3.37
C LEU A 208 -3.07 -50.63 3.06
N TYR A 209 -3.79 -51.08 4.07
CA TYR A 209 -5.17 -51.55 3.96
C TYR A 209 -6.06 -50.89 5.02
N GLN A 210 -7.23 -50.43 4.59
CA GLN A 210 -8.32 -49.98 5.45
C GLN A 210 -9.21 -51.18 5.77
N VAL A 211 -9.40 -51.49 7.05
CA VAL A 211 -10.14 -52.66 7.53
C VAL A 211 -11.37 -52.20 8.30
N GLU A 212 -12.56 -52.66 7.90
CA GLU A 212 -13.82 -52.47 8.62
C GLU A 212 -14.18 -53.75 9.40
N PHE A 213 -14.56 -53.60 10.67
CA PHE A 213 -14.89 -54.70 11.59
C PHE A 213 -16.15 -54.36 12.42
N GLY A 214 -16.58 -55.29 13.29
CA GLY A 214 -17.84 -55.17 14.04
C GLY A 214 -17.84 -54.25 15.28
N GLY A 215 -16.92 -53.28 15.38
CA GLY A 215 -16.75 -52.45 16.58
C GLY A 215 -17.84 -51.40 16.82
N ALA A 216 -18.00 -50.98 18.08
CA ALA A 216 -18.92 -49.91 18.48
C ALA A 216 -18.37 -48.96 19.56
N THR A 217 -17.27 -49.32 20.22
CA THR A 217 -16.68 -48.56 21.33
C THR A 217 -15.19 -48.36 21.15
N GLU A 218 -14.60 -47.42 21.91
CA GLU A 218 -13.16 -47.19 21.95
C GLU A 218 -12.39 -48.46 22.37
N ALA A 219 -12.93 -49.23 23.31
CA ALA A 219 -12.34 -50.49 23.74
C ALA A 219 -12.31 -51.55 22.62
N ASP A 220 -13.34 -51.60 21.77
CA ASP A 220 -13.36 -52.49 20.61
C ASP A 220 -12.28 -52.11 19.58
N LEU A 221 -12.12 -50.81 19.34
CA LEU A 221 -11.11 -50.27 18.44
C LEU A 221 -9.69 -50.53 18.94
N VAL A 222 -9.42 -50.26 20.23
CA VAL A 222 -8.13 -50.57 20.86
C VAL A 222 -7.81 -52.07 20.75
N ALA A 223 -8.79 -52.93 21.02
CA ALA A 223 -8.61 -54.37 20.91
C ALA A 223 -8.36 -54.82 19.47
N ALA A 224 -9.06 -54.23 18.49
CA ALA A 224 -8.86 -54.53 17.08
C ALA A 224 -7.49 -54.08 16.58
N VAL A 225 -7.00 -52.90 16.98
CA VAL A 225 -5.65 -52.43 16.66
C VAL A 225 -4.60 -53.39 17.22
N ALA A 226 -4.68 -53.74 18.51
CA ALA A 226 -3.73 -54.69 19.12
C ALA A 226 -3.78 -56.09 18.48
N ALA A 227 -4.97 -56.55 18.07
CA ALA A 227 -5.14 -57.83 17.39
C ALA A 227 -4.60 -57.80 15.95
N ALA A 228 -4.72 -56.67 15.24
CA ALA A 228 -4.11 -56.47 13.92
C ALA A 228 -2.58 -56.47 14.03
N GLU A 229 -2.01 -55.74 15.00
CA GLU A 229 -0.56 -55.73 15.24
C GLU A 229 0.00 -57.12 15.60
N ALA A 230 -0.79 -57.95 16.29
CA ALA A 230 -0.40 -59.33 16.60
C ALA A 230 -0.50 -60.29 15.40
N ALA A 231 -1.11 -59.87 14.28
CA ALA A 231 -1.32 -60.72 13.12
C ALA A 231 -0.03 -60.89 12.29
N GLU A 232 0.14 -62.09 11.73
CA GLU A 232 1.31 -62.45 10.94
C GLU A 232 1.47 -61.51 9.73
N LYS A 233 2.68 -60.96 9.53
CA LYS A 233 3.04 -60.04 8.44
C LYS A 233 2.41 -58.64 8.50
N VAL A 234 1.76 -58.27 9.60
CA VAL A 234 1.45 -56.86 9.88
C VAL A 234 2.70 -56.20 10.45
N ASP A 235 3.04 -55.03 9.92
CA ASP A 235 4.13 -54.19 10.46
C ASP A 235 3.59 -53.37 11.64
N TYR A 236 2.50 -52.64 11.41
CA TYR A 236 1.77 -51.91 12.45
C TYR A 236 0.32 -51.63 12.01
N ALA A 237 -0.55 -51.32 12.98
CA ALA A 237 -1.94 -50.93 12.75
C ALA A 237 -2.32 -49.74 13.64
N TYR A 238 -3.28 -48.94 13.21
CA TYR A 238 -3.67 -47.71 13.91
C TYR A 238 -5.11 -47.29 13.56
N PRO A 239 -5.80 -46.53 14.44
CA PRO A 239 -7.10 -45.95 14.13
C PRO A 239 -7.09 -45.01 12.92
N LEU A 240 -8.21 -44.92 12.20
CA LEU A 240 -8.38 -43.91 11.14
C LEU A 240 -8.62 -42.53 11.76
N THR A 241 -7.56 -41.74 11.91
CA THR A 241 -7.63 -40.37 12.41
C THR A 241 -8.07 -39.39 11.32
N GLN A 242 -8.77 -38.33 11.72
CA GLN A 242 -9.09 -37.22 10.83
C GLN A 242 -7.81 -36.51 10.37
N VAL A 243 -7.81 -36.06 9.11
CA VAL A 243 -6.80 -35.15 8.58
C VAL A 243 -7.49 -33.81 8.41
N TYR A 244 -7.01 -32.81 9.15
CA TYR A 244 -7.50 -31.44 9.03
C TYR A 244 -6.70 -30.72 7.95
N SER A 245 -7.34 -29.78 7.25
CA SER A 245 -6.60 -28.77 6.50
C SER A 245 -6.10 -27.72 7.50
N ASP A 246 -4.81 -27.69 7.80
CA ASP A 246 -4.22 -26.63 8.61
C ASP A 246 -4.34 -25.32 7.83
N ALA A 247 -5.36 -24.52 8.13
CA ALA A 247 -5.45 -23.16 7.61
C ALA A 247 -4.63 -22.25 8.55
N GLU A 248 -3.57 -21.66 8.00
CA GLU A 248 -2.83 -20.62 8.69
C GLU A 248 -3.48 -19.26 8.43
N ILE A 249 -3.87 -18.59 9.52
CA ILE A 249 -4.39 -17.23 9.50
C ILE A 249 -3.26 -16.33 10.02
N TRP A 250 -2.57 -15.69 9.08
CA TRP A 250 -1.50 -14.74 9.39
C TRP A 250 -2.07 -13.43 9.90
N GLY A 251 -1.54 -12.97 11.02
CA GLY A 251 -1.87 -11.68 11.60
C GLY A 251 -1.31 -10.54 10.79
N VAL A 252 -2.02 -9.43 10.80
CA VAL A 252 -1.59 -8.17 10.20
C VAL A 252 -0.78 -7.40 11.24
N ARG A 253 0.46 -7.05 10.90
CA ARG A 253 1.27 -6.15 11.72
C ARG A 253 0.54 -4.83 11.89
N GLN A 254 0.40 -4.37 13.12
CA GLN A 254 -0.27 -3.12 13.40
C GLN A 254 0.58 -1.96 12.90
N SER A 255 0.04 -1.27 11.89
CA SER A 255 0.48 0.05 11.46
C SER A 255 -0.75 0.96 11.51
N PRO A 256 -0.65 2.20 12.00
CA PRO A 256 -1.76 3.15 11.92
C PRO A 256 -2.19 3.43 10.48
N TYR A 257 -1.28 3.28 9.52
CA TYR A 257 -1.54 3.49 8.10
C TYR A 257 -2.11 2.23 7.41
N ASN A 258 -2.37 1.16 8.16
CA ASN A 258 -3.22 0.04 7.76
C ASN A 258 -4.69 0.27 8.15
N ASP A 259 -5.02 1.36 8.85
CA ASP A 259 -6.39 1.72 9.17
C ASP A 259 -7.22 1.95 7.89
N PRO A 260 -8.50 1.53 7.86
CA PRO A 260 -9.40 1.78 6.73
C PRO A 260 -9.42 3.24 6.23
N VAL A 261 -9.18 4.24 7.09
CA VAL A 261 -9.07 5.65 6.69
C VAL A 261 -7.93 5.88 5.68
N TYR A 262 -6.88 5.07 5.70
CA TYR A 262 -5.78 5.10 4.74
C TYR A 262 -5.96 4.13 3.56
N GLY A 263 -7.11 3.47 3.49
CA GLY A 263 -7.51 2.58 2.40
C GLY A 263 -7.67 3.30 1.05
N GLU A 264 -7.93 2.51 0.00
CA GLU A 264 -8.25 3.01 -1.36
C GLU A 264 -7.24 4.01 -1.98
N GLY A 265 -6.00 4.02 -1.47
CA GLY A 265 -4.92 4.89 -1.93
C GLY A 265 -4.76 6.19 -1.15
N ALA A 266 -5.59 6.46 -0.14
CA ALA A 266 -5.44 7.62 0.75
C ALA A 266 -4.09 7.59 1.51
N GLY A 267 -3.60 6.39 1.86
CA GLY A 267 -2.30 6.19 2.51
C GLY A 267 -1.08 6.21 1.57
N ASP A 268 -1.24 6.33 0.24
CA ASP A 268 -0.13 6.15 -0.70
C ASP A 268 0.98 7.20 -0.54
N GLY A 269 0.62 8.44 -0.22
CA GLY A 269 1.60 9.51 0.08
C GLY A 269 2.46 9.20 1.32
N TYR A 270 1.84 8.68 2.39
CA TYR A 270 2.52 8.28 3.62
C TYR A 270 3.45 7.09 3.38
N LYS A 271 3.02 6.13 2.54
CA LYS A 271 3.85 5.00 2.11
C LYS A 271 5.03 5.47 1.27
N ALA A 272 4.84 6.42 0.35
CA ALA A 272 5.89 6.95 -0.51
C ALA A 272 7.04 7.62 0.28
N VAL A 273 6.71 8.28 1.39
CA VAL A 273 7.71 8.89 2.29
C VAL A 273 8.21 7.96 3.39
N GLY A 274 7.70 6.72 3.47
CA GLY A 274 8.20 5.66 4.35
C GLY A 274 7.86 5.84 5.83
N VAL A 275 6.68 6.36 6.18
CA VAL A 275 6.32 6.62 7.58
C VAL A 275 6.32 5.33 8.42
N ASP A 276 5.67 4.26 7.95
CA ASP A 276 5.59 2.97 8.66
C ASP A 276 6.97 2.37 8.95
N LYS A 277 7.87 2.49 7.98
CA LYS A 277 9.26 2.03 8.11
C LYS A 277 9.99 2.86 9.17
N ALA A 278 9.83 4.17 9.16
CA ALA A 278 10.43 5.04 10.18
C ALA A 278 9.98 4.65 11.60
N TRP A 279 8.69 4.37 11.79
CA TRP A 279 8.15 3.93 13.07
C TRP A 279 8.73 2.58 13.49
N THR A 280 8.81 1.65 12.54
CA THR A 280 9.43 0.33 12.75
C THR A 280 10.90 0.48 13.12
N TYR A 281 11.64 1.40 12.50
CA TYR A 281 13.06 1.63 12.77
C TYR A 281 13.28 2.20 14.17
N ILE A 282 12.41 3.11 14.62
CA ILE A 282 12.45 3.65 15.99
C ILE A 282 12.22 2.51 17.01
N LYS A 283 11.19 1.68 16.79
CA LYS A 283 10.89 0.51 17.63
C LYS A 283 12.05 -0.49 17.66
N GLY A 284 12.60 -0.83 16.50
CA GLY A 284 13.69 -1.81 16.36
C GLY A 284 15.02 -1.31 16.93
N ALA A 285 15.27 0.00 16.88
CA ALA A 285 16.48 0.59 17.44
C ALA A 285 16.46 0.64 18.98
N GLY A 286 15.26 0.65 19.60
CA GLY A 286 15.10 0.72 21.05
C GLY A 286 15.75 1.97 21.66
N ILE A 287 15.64 3.11 20.98
CA ILE A 287 16.25 4.38 21.40
C ILE A 287 15.24 5.17 22.23
N ASP A 288 15.70 5.73 23.35
CA ASP A 288 14.93 6.67 24.16
C ASP A 288 14.68 7.98 23.39
N LEU A 289 13.42 8.36 23.28
CA LEU A 289 12.98 9.58 22.62
C LEU A 289 12.95 10.76 23.61
N ASN A 290 13.32 11.94 23.13
CA ASN A 290 13.36 13.18 23.90
C ASN A 290 12.11 14.04 23.66
N ASP A 291 11.74 14.86 24.63
CA ASP A 291 10.62 15.81 24.48
C ASP A 291 10.93 16.82 23.36
N VAL A 292 9.97 17.05 22.47
CA VAL A 292 10.06 18.01 21.36
C VAL A 292 8.82 18.87 21.30
N LYS A 293 9.03 20.18 21.18
CA LYS A 293 7.97 21.16 20.97
C LYS A 293 7.99 21.67 19.53
N VAL A 294 6.87 21.43 18.84
CA VAL A 294 6.58 21.96 17.50
C VAL A 294 5.66 23.16 17.65
N GLY A 295 6.05 24.30 17.09
CA GLY A 295 5.20 25.47 16.98
C GLY A 295 4.38 25.39 15.69
N VAL A 296 3.09 25.65 15.75
CA VAL A 296 2.23 25.80 14.59
C VAL A 296 1.67 27.22 14.62
N VAL A 297 1.97 27.99 13.56
CA VAL A 297 1.43 29.34 13.38
C VAL A 297 0.42 29.25 12.25
N ASP A 298 -0.87 29.27 12.57
CA ASP A 298 -1.94 28.96 11.62
C ASP A 298 -3.26 29.65 12.00
N ASP A 299 -4.43 29.06 11.72
CA ASP A 299 -5.78 29.58 12.03
C ASP A 299 -6.39 29.05 13.34
N GLY A 300 -5.61 28.33 14.14
CA GLY A 300 -6.03 27.72 15.42
C GLY A 300 -6.32 26.22 15.31
N ILE A 301 -6.60 25.60 16.45
CA ILE A 301 -7.03 24.20 16.53
C ILE A 301 -8.45 24.16 17.06
N TYR A 302 -9.33 23.46 16.37
CA TYR A 302 -10.67 23.14 16.86
C TYR A 302 -10.59 22.04 17.91
N MET A 303 -11.08 22.35 19.12
CA MET A 303 -11.22 21.42 20.22
C MET A 303 -12.70 21.41 20.64
N PRO A 304 -13.44 20.31 20.46
CA PRO A 304 -14.89 20.25 20.68
C PRO A 304 -15.34 20.38 22.15
N GLY A 305 -14.41 20.63 23.09
CA GLY A 305 -14.67 20.80 24.51
C GLY A 305 -14.45 19.54 25.34
N GLU A 306 -14.57 19.67 26.66
CA GLU A 306 -14.30 18.58 27.61
C GLU A 306 -15.28 17.40 27.43
N GLY A 307 -14.73 16.19 27.27
CA GLY A 307 -15.50 14.95 27.10
C GLY A 307 -15.91 14.62 25.65
N ALA A 308 -15.56 15.48 24.68
CA ALA A 308 -15.70 15.16 23.26
C ALA A 308 -14.36 14.69 22.68
N GLU A 309 -14.38 13.55 22.00
CA GLU A 309 -13.19 13.00 21.34
C GLU A 309 -12.64 14.00 20.31
N ASN A 310 -11.31 14.10 20.27
CA ASN A 310 -10.59 14.91 19.29
C ASN A 310 -9.34 14.19 18.80
N GLU A 311 -8.77 14.68 17.70
CA GLU A 311 -7.66 14.04 16.99
C GLU A 311 -6.36 13.95 17.78
N PHE A 312 -6.23 14.59 18.93
CA PHE A 312 -4.99 14.63 19.73
C PHE A 312 -5.11 13.96 21.09
N GLU A 313 -6.33 13.69 21.55
CA GLU A 313 -6.61 13.20 22.89
C GLU A 313 -5.87 11.89 23.16
N GLY A 314 -5.32 11.74 24.38
CA GLY A 314 -4.62 10.51 24.76
C GLY A 314 -3.23 10.30 24.15
N SER A 315 -2.91 10.90 23.00
CA SER A 315 -1.63 10.66 22.29
C SER A 315 -0.57 11.74 22.53
N VAL A 316 -0.78 12.95 22.03
CA VAL A 316 0.20 14.06 22.09
C VAL A 316 -0.20 15.09 23.14
N ASN A 317 0.64 16.10 23.37
CA ASN A 317 0.25 17.29 24.14
C ASN A 317 -0.08 18.43 23.17
N VAL A 318 -1.16 19.17 23.45
CA VAL A 318 -1.51 20.41 22.74
C VAL A 318 -1.49 21.55 23.74
N GLU A 319 -0.89 22.68 23.37
CA GLU A 319 -0.87 23.88 24.19
C GLU A 319 -1.13 25.14 23.38
N PHE A 320 -1.66 26.15 24.07
CA PHE A 320 -2.01 27.46 23.50
C PHE A 320 -1.28 28.56 24.27
N PRO A 321 -0.10 29.00 23.79
CA PRO A 321 0.70 30.03 24.47
C PRO A 321 -0.03 31.38 24.53
N ASP A 322 -0.91 31.63 23.57
CA ASP A 322 -1.82 32.77 23.56
C ASP A 322 -3.27 32.24 23.59
N LYS A 323 -3.89 32.28 24.77
CA LYS A 323 -5.24 31.72 24.98
C LYS A 323 -6.32 32.42 24.16
N ASP A 324 -6.10 33.69 23.83
CA ASP A 324 -7.05 34.49 23.03
C ASP A 324 -6.89 34.22 21.52
N ALA A 325 -5.90 33.41 21.13
CA ALA A 325 -5.49 33.19 19.75
C ALA A 325 -4.84 31.80 19.59
N GLY A 326 -5.56 30.73 19.92
CA GLY A 326 -5.04 29.37 19.81
C GLY A 326 -6.12 28.31 19.64
N GLU A 327 -7.03 28.21 20.60
CA GLU A 327 -8.14 27.24 20.61
C GLU A 327 -9.37 27.83 19.92
N LEU A 328 -10.03 27.05 19.07
CA LEU A 328 -11.26 27.42 18.39
C LEU A 328 -12.46 26.72 19.03
N SER A 329 -13.51 27.49 19.31
CA SER A 329 -14.76 27.00 19.93
C SER A 329 -15.73 26.34 18.94
N SER A 330 -15.44 26.37 17.64
CA SER A 330 -16.27 25.77 16.59
C SER A 330 -15.41 25.34 15.42
N SER A 331 -15.83 24.30 14.70
CA SER A 331 -15.20 23.97 13.43
C SER A 331 -15.36 25.11 12.43
N GLY A 332 -14.35 25.27 11.59
CA GLY A 332 -14.38 26.09 10.40
C GLY A 332 -15.48 25.61 9.44
N LYS A 333 -15.77 26.47 8.45
CA LYS A 333 -16.81 26.19 7.46
C LYS A 333 -16.23 26.21 6.07
N HIS A 334 -16.72 25.33 5.22
CA HIS A 334 -16.50 25.42 3.79
C HIS A 334 -17.22 26.66 3.21
N LYS A 335 -16.85 27.03 1.98
CA LYS A 335 -17.41 28.22 1.29
C LYS A 335 -18.93 28.16 1.09
N ASP A 336 -19.50 26.96 1.08
CA ASP A 336 -20.94 26.71 0.97
C ASP A 336 -21.67 26.76 2.34
N GLY A 337 -20.95 27.03 3.42
CA GLY A 337 -21.47 27.15 4.78
C GLY A 337 -21.57 25.83 5.55
N THR A 338 -21.20 24.70 4.95
CA THR A 338 -21.10 23.41 5.64
C THR A 338 -19.91 23.37 6.60
N THR A 339 -19.99 22.55 7.65
CA THR A 339 -18.90 22.37 8.62
C THR A 339 -17.73 21.65 7.99
N ASN A 340 -16.52 22.09 8.30
CA ASN A 340 -15.30 21.39 7.94
C ASN A 340 -15.07 20.24 8.91
N ASP A 341 -15.13 19.01 8.39
CA ASP A 341 -14.95 17.78 9.17
C ASP A 341 -13.52 17.67 9.75
N ALA A 342 -12.53 18.30 9.11
CA ALA A 342 -11.18 18.43 9.65
C ALA A 342 -11.04 19.48 10.77
N GLY A 343 -12.13 20.13 11.20
CA GLY A 343 -12.09 21.21 12.18
C GLY A 343 -11.70 22.55 11.55
N SER A 344 -10.42 22.84 11.38
CA SER A 344 -9.90 24.08 10.75
C SER A 344 -8.67 23.78 9.90
N HIS A 345 -8.10 24.77 9.22
CA HIS A 345 -6.86 24.55 8.47
C HIS A 345 -5.69 24.19 9.41
N GLY A 346 -5.56 24.89 10.54
CA GLY A 346 -4.57 24.62 11.59
C GLY A 346 -4.80 23.30 12.32
N THR A 347 -6.05 22.86 12.44
CA THR A 347 -6.39 21.50 12.93
C THR A 347 -5.85 20.45 11.96
N ALA A 348 -6.19 20.55 10.68
CA ALA A 348 -5.73 19.64 9.63
C ALA A 348 -4.20 19.56 9.54
N VAL A 349 -3.51 20.71 9.62
CA VAL A 349 -2.04 20.78 9.68
C VAL A 349 -1.50 20.05 10.91
N SER A 350 -2.12 20.26 12.08
CA SER A 350 -1.68 19.65 13.34
C SER A 350 -1.94 18.14 13.36
N THR A 351 -3.03 17.67 12.74
CA THR A 351 -3.38 16.26 12.59
C THR A 351 -2.30 15.50 11.81
N ILE A 352 -1.80 16.05 10.69
CA ILE A 352 -0.69 15.43 9.94
C ILE A 352 0.58 15.35 10.81
N ILE A 353 0.80 16.31 11.71
CA ILE A 353 1.97 16.30 12.60
C ILE A 353 1.83 15.23 13.68
N GLY A 354 0.74 15.23 14.43
CA GLY A 354 0.59 14.47 15.67
C GLY A 354 -0.82 13.97 15.99
N GLY A 355 -1.63 13.70 14.98
CA GLY A 355 -2.91 12.99 15.15
C GLY A 355 -2.73 11.65 15.87
N ASN A 356 -3.72 11.29 16.68
CA ASN A 356 -3.70 10.12 17.54
C ASN A 356 -3.86 8.83 16.71
N PRO A 357 -2.86 7.93 16.70
CA PRO A 357 -2.98 6.69 15.96
C PRO A 357 -3.90 5.63 16.59
N ASP A 358 -4.38 5.86 17.82
CA ASP A 358 -5.09 4.85 18.63
C ASP A 358 -6.61 5.09 18.73
N ASN A 359 -7.15 6.17 18.14
CA ASN A 359 -8.58 6.51 18.21
C ASN A 359 -9.38 6.14 16.94
N GLY A 360 -8.76 5.46 15.96
CA GLY A 360 -9.38 5.14 14.67
C GLY A 360 -9.49 6.33 13.70
N GLY A 361 -8.86 7.46 14.03
CA GLY A 361 -8.73 8.63 13.17
C GLY A 361 -7.38 8.74 12.47
N PRO A 362 -7.13 9.88 11.80
CA PRO A 362 -5.87 10.10 11.13
C PRO A 362 -4.69 10.09 12.11
N SER A 363 -3.65 9.39 11.70
CA SER A 363 -2.41 9.23 12.42
C SER A 363 -1.37 10.26 11.97
N GLY A 364 -0.85 11.02 12.93
CA GLY A 364 0.20 12.00 12.66
C GLY A 364 1.55 11.33 12.40
N VAL A 365 2.33 11.86 11.47
CA VAL A 365 3.64 11.29 11.07
C VAL A 365 4.59 11.14 12.26
N ALA A 366 4.54 12.06 13.24
CA ALA A 366 5.32 12.02 14.47
C ALA A 366 4.65 11.27 15.63
N GLY A 367 3.65 10.43 15.32
CA GLY A 367 2.96 9.56 16.29
C GLY A 367 3.86 8.72 17.22
N PRO A 368 5.07 8.23 16.82
CA PRO A 368 5.93 7.46 17.72
C PRO A 368 6.43 8.26 18.91
N LEU A 369 6.36 9.59 18.85
CA LEU A 369 6.73 10.45 19.96
C LEU A 369 5.68 10.41 21.09
N GLY A 370 4.40 10.16 20.78
CA GLY A 370 3.31 10.21 21.75
C GLY A 370 3.38 11.44 22.65
N LYS A 371 3.38 11.23 23.98
CA LYS A 371 3.47 12.31 24.99
C LYS A 371 4.80 13.08 25.00
N LYS A 372 5.80 12.65 24.22
CA LYS A 372 7.05 13.40 23.98
C LYS A 372 6.86 14.53 22.97
N LEU A 373 5.77 14.55 22.21
CA LEU A 373 5.45 15.62 21.28
C LEU A 373 4.49 16.62 21.93
N THR A 374 4.87 17.90 21.90
CA THR A 374 3.99 19.03 22.19
C THR A 374 3.75 19.85 20.92
N ILE A 375 2.48 19.96 20.51
CA ILE A 375 2.02 20.89 19.49
C ILE A 375 1.60 22.18 20.18
N SER A 376 2.36 23.26 19.94
CA SER A 376 2.11 24.59 20.44
C SER A 376 1.45 25.42 19.35
N MET A 377 0.17 25.80 19.50
CA MET A 377 -0.58 26.51 18.46
C MET A 377 -0.73 28.00 18.78
N ILE A 378 -0.49 28.85 17.77
CA ILE A 378 -0.90 30.26 17.76
C ILE A 378 -1.69 30.53 16.48
N ASN A 379 -2.94 30.96 16.65
CA ASN A 379 -3.79 31.51 15.62
C ASN A 379 -3.32 32.94 15.28
N HIS A 380 -2.57 33.09 14.19
CA HIS A 380 -2.08 34.41 13.78
C HIS A 380 -3.08 35.21 12.94
N PHE A 381 -4.20 34.59 12.55
CA PHE A 381 -5.31 35.26 11.87
C PHE A 381 -6.30 35.88 12.86
N GLY A 382 -6.27 35.47 14.13
CA GLY A 382 -7.16 35.95 15.18
C GLY A 382 -6.47 36.67 16.34
N GLY A 383 -7.28 37.09 17.31
CA GLY A 383 -6.83 37.81 18.50
C GLY A 383 -6.15 39.13 18.16
N LYS A 384 -4.98 39.39 18.74
CA LYS A 384 -4.20 40.63 18.50
C LYS A 384 -3.35 40.62 17.22
N TYR A 385 -3.33 39.52 16.47
CA TYR A 385 -2.44 39.31 15.32
C TYR A 385 -3.11 39.60 13.97
N GLY A 386 -4.43 39.41 13.89
CA GLY A 386 -5.21 39.60 12.67
C GLY A 386 -6.55 40.27 12.95
N ASP A 387 -7.30 40.54 11.87
CA ASP A 387 -8.66 41.08 11.99
C ASP A 387 -9.65 39.94 12.15
N THR A 388 -9.99 39.69 13.41
CA THR A 388 -11.19 38.97 13.78
C THR A 388 -12.11 39.96 14.49
N THR A 389 -13.02 40.60 13.75
CA THR A 389 -14.06 41.37 14.42
C THR A 389 -14.87 40.44 15.32
N THR A 390 -14.75 40.63 16.63
CA THR A 390 -15.56 39.95 17.64
C THR A 390 -16.92 40.63 17.67
N THR A 391 -17.99 39.90 17.36
CA THR A 391 -19.31 40.27 17.88
C THR A 391 -19.63 39.27 19.00
N PRO A 392 -19.65 39.69 20.28
CA PRO A 392 -20.18 38.85 21.34
C PRO A 392 -21.60 38.40 20.97
N ASP A 393 -21.92 37.13 21.18
CA ASP A 393 -23.27 36.62 20.96
C ASP A 393 -24.25 37.47 21.79
N PRO A 394 -25.26 38.10 21.17
CA PRO A 394 -26.21 38.96 21.86
C PRO A 394 -26.98 38.26 23.00
N ASN A 395 -27.04 36.92 22.98
CA ASN A 395 -27.73 36.10 23.98
C ASN A 395 -26.78 35.40 24.96
N ASP A 396 -25.48 35.39 24.68
CA ASP A 396 -24.45 34.82 25.55
C ASP A 396 -23.11 35.56 25.34
N PRO A 397 -22.81 36.61 26.12
CA PRO A 397 -21.58 37.39 25.95
C PRO A 397 -20.29 36.59 26.22
N THR A 398 -20.37 35.33 26.65
CA THR A 398 -19.24 34.40 26.75
C THR A 398 -18.95 33.64 25.45
N LYS A 399 -19.85 33.68 24.47
CA LYS A 399 -19.69 33.09 23.13
C LYS A 399 -19.36 34.17 22.11
N GLN A 400 -18.39 33.91 21.24
CA GLN A 400 -17.94 34.85 20.21
C GLN A 400 -18.12 34.24 18.81
N VAL A 401 -18.62 35.05 17.87
CA VAL A 401 -18.73 34.68 16.45
C VAL A 401 -17.60 35.34 15.67
N TRP A 402 -16.84 34.52 14.94
CA TRP A 402 -15.61 34.91 14.23
C TRP A 402 -15.90 35.12 12.73
N TYR A 403 -15.47 36.25 12.15
CA TYR A 403 -15.54 36.57 10.72
C TYR A 403 -14.12 36.69 10.10
N ASP A 404 -14.06 36.55 8.77
CA ASP A 404 -12.93 36.17 7.89
C ASP A 404 -11.55 36.86 8.09
N GLY A 405 -10.75 36.39 9.07
CA GLY A 405 -9.55 35.57 8.83
C GLY A 405 -8.30 36.18 8.17
N LYS A 406 -8.04 37.49 8.25
CA LYS A 406 -6.81 38.09 7.67
C LYS A 406 -5.79 38.46 8.74
N SER A 407 -4.56 37.97 8.59
CA SER A 407 -3.41 38.42 9.38
C SER A 407 -2.72 39.59 8.68
N TYR A 408 -2.26 40.57 9.46
CA TYR A 408 -1.39 41.62 8.95
C TYR A 408 0.06 41.15 8.96
N SER A 409 0.89 41.65 8.04
CA SER A 409 2.28 41.19 7.87
C SER A 409 3.10 41.18 9.18
N ILE A 410 2.85 42.10 10.11
CA ILE A 410 3.50 42.10 11.44
C ILE A 410 2.98 41.01 12.38
N GLY A 411 1.70 40.62 12.27
CA GLY A 411 1.05 39.63 13.15
C GLY A 411 1.75 38.27 13.10
N SER A 412 2.02 37.75 11.91
CA SER A 412 2.72 36.47 11.77
C SER A 412 4.15 36.48 12.34
N LEU A 413 4.87 37.60 12.23
CA LEU A 413 6.22 37.73 12.80
C LEU A 413 6.19 37.72 14.35
N VAL A 414 5.19 38.37 14.95
CA VAL A 414 4.99 38.33 16.41
C VAL A 414 4.59 36.92 16.86
N ALA A 415 3.69 36.25 16.15
CA ALA A 415 3.29 34.88 16.45
C ALA A 415 4.47 33.91 16.40
N ILE A 416 5.31 33.99 15.36
CA ILE A 416 6.56 33.23 15.26
C ILE A 416 7.47 33.51 16.46
N THR A 417 7.68 34.79 16.81
CA THR A 417 8.51 35.16 17.95
C THR A 417 7.99 34.54 19.26
N LYS A 418 6.66 34.53 19.45
CA LYS A 418 6.03 33.92 20.62
C LYS A 418 6.18 32.40 20.66
N GLN A 419 6.16 31.72 19.52
CA GLN A 419 6.46 30.28 19.46
C GLN A 419 7.89 29.98 19.92
N ILE A 420 8.86 30.80 19.48
CA ILE A 420 10.27 30.66 19.87
C ILE A 420 10.45 30.92 21.37
N GLU A 421 9.86 32.00 21.88
CA GLU A 421 9.86 32.32 23.32
C GLU A 421 9.22 31.21 24.16
N ASN A 422 8.21 30.53 23.62
CA ASN A 422 7.56 29.37 24.23
C ASN A 422 8.37 28.06 24.08
N GLY A 423 9.53 28.10 23.42
CA GLY A 423 10.48 26.99 23.35
C GLY A 423 10.32 26.08 22.14
N ALA A 424 9.50 26.43 21.15
CA ALA A 424 9.40 25.66 19.91
C ALA A 424 10.74 25.65 19.16
N LYS A 425 11.18 24.47 18.70
CA LYS A 425 12.44 24.31 17.92
C LYS A 425 12.20 23.92 16.46
N VAL A 426 10.98 23.53 16.13
CA VAL A 426 10.50 23.36 14.76
C VAL A 426 9.21 24.13 14.65
N ILE A 427 9.10 25.05 13.69
CA ILE A 427 7.93 25.91 13.51
C ILE A 427 7.36 25.71 12.12
N ASN A 428 6.09 25.28 12.07
CA ASN A 428 5.34 25.10 10.84
C ASN A 428 4.63 26.39 10.44
N CYS A 429 4.86 26.81 9.20
CA CYS A 429 4.27 27.99 8.56
C CYS A 429 3.51 27.57 7.30
N SER A 430 2.32 26.98 7.46
CA SER A 430 1.44 26.56 6.36
C SER A 430 0.61 27.72 5.81
N TRP A 431 1.20 28.89 5.66
CA TRP A 431 0.57 30.12 5.17
C TRP A 431 1.57 30.93 4.35
N GLY A 432 1.06 31.90 3.60
CA GLY A 432 1.90 32.83 2.87
C GLY A 432 1.07 33.84 2.08
N ASN A 433 1.72 34.91 1.65
CA ASN A 433 1.11 35.92 0.79
C ASN A 433 1.90 35.98 -0.52
N SER A 434 1.29 35.57 -1.64
CA SER A 434 1.92 35.60 -2.98
C SER A 434 1.69 36.91 -3.75
N ASN A 435 1.03 37.90 -3.14
CA ASN A 435 0.79 39.24 -3.68
C ASN A 435 1.30 40.33 -2.71
N ALA A 436 2.40 40.05 -2.01
CA ALA A 436 2.98 40.98 -1.04
C ALA A 436 3.60 42.22 -1.69
N ASP A 437 3.62 43.34 -0.95
CA ASP A 437 4.49 44.47 -1.29
C ASP A 437 5.96 44.00 -1.18
N PRO A 438 6.84 44.35 -2.13
CA PRO A 438 8.25 43.97 -2.06
C PRO A 438 8.95 44.39 -0.75
N LYS A 439 8.49 45.44 -0.07
CA LYS A 439 9.01 45.86 1.24
C LYS A 439 8.60 44.92 2.37
N ASP A 440 7.41 44.30 2.28
CA ASP A 440 7.01 43.25 3.23
C ASP A 440 7.90 42.03 3.04
N VAL A 441 8.15 41.62 1.79
CA VAL A 441 9.06 40.51 1.47
C VAL A 441 10.46 40.77 2.02
N GLU A 442 11.02 41.98 1.82
CA GLU A 442 12.34 42.34 2.35
C GLU A 442 12.36 42.36 3.89
N THR A 443 11.26 42.79 4.53
CA THR A 443 11.13 42.77 6.00
C THR A 443 11.17 41.34 6.54
N TYR A 444 10.43 40.43 5.90
CA TYR A 444 10.43 39.01 6.22
C TYR A 444 11.80 38.37 5.99
N LYS A 445 12.43 38.66 4.85
CA LYS A 445 13.78 38.21 4.53
C LYS A 445 14.78 38.64 5.60
N ARG A 446 14.73 39.91 6.02
CA ARG A 446 15.57 40.42 7.11
C ARG A 446 15.31 39.68 8.42
N PHE A 447 14.06 39.48 8.80
CA PHE A 447 13.68 38.76 10.02
C PHE A 447 14.23 37.33 10.02
N PHE A 448 13.97 36.55 8.96
CA PHE A 448 14.43 35.15 8.89
C PHE A 448 15.95 35.02 8.77
N THR A 449 16.60 35.94 8.06
CA THR A 449 18.08 35.98 7.99
C THR A 449 18.67 36.23 9.37
N GLN A 450 18.08 37.14 10.16
CA GLN A 450 18.52 37.38 11.52
C GLN A 450 18.22 36.18 12.43
N MET A 451 17.06 35.54 12.29
CA MET A 451 16.74 34.30 13.02
C MET A 451 17.71 33.16 12.70
N ALA A 452 18.17 33.04 11.45
CA ALA A 452 19.20 32.06 11.09
C ALA A 452 20.53 32.28 11.82
N ALA A 453 20.88 33.54 12.09
CA ALA A 453 22.09 33.89 12.81
C ALA A 453 21.95 33.76 14.34
N ASP A 454 20.85 34.28 14.89
CA ASP A 454 20.64 34.39 16.34
C ASP A 454 20.05 33.11 16.95
N HIS A 455 19.29 32.34 16.16
CA HIS A 455 18.59 31.12 16.57
C HIS A 455 18.80 29.96 15.57
N PRO A 456 20.05 29.53 15.32
CA PRO A 456 20.36 28.45 14.38
C PRO A 456 19.79 27.09 14.83
N ASP A 457 19.29 26.99 16.06
CA ASP A 457 18.63 25.82 16.63
C ASP A 457 17.11 25.75 16.37
N VAL A 458 16.52 26.79 15.76
CA VAL A 458 15.09 26.86 15.41
C VAL A 458 14.92 26.67 13.91
N LEU A 459 14.20 25.63 13.51
CA LEU A 459 13.87 25.34 12.12
C LEU A 459 12.49 25.89 11.74
N PHE A 460 12.41 26.58 10.60
CA PHE A 460 11.16 27.02 9.97
C PHE A 460 10.83 26.12 8.79
N VAL A 461 9.63 25.55 8.79
CA VAL A 461 9.11 24.70 7.71
C VAL A 461 7.93 25.43 7.07
N CYS A 462 8.12 25.92 5.84
CA CYS A 462 7.18 26.82 5.18
C CYS A 462 6.59 26.17 3.93
N SER A 463 5.29 26.36 3.69
CA SER A 463 4.63 25.84 2.50
C SER A 463 5.09 26.55 1.22
N GLY A 464 5.27 25.79 0.14
CA GLY A 464 5.79 26.26 -1.15
C GLY A 464 4.87 27.20 -1.91
N GLY A 465 3.56 27.13 -1.68
CA GLY A 465 2.54 27.94 -2.37
C GLY A 465 1.68 27.14 -3.33
N ASN A 466 0.49 27.67 -3.63
CA ASN A 466 -0.60 26.97 -4.33
C ASN A 466 -1.09 27.74 -5.58
N GLY A 467 -0.25 28.58 -6.18
CA GLY A 467 -0.59 29.38 -7.35
C GLY A 467 -0.31 28.71 -8.71
N GLY A 468 0.36 27.56 -8.72
CA GLY A 468 0.78 26.86 -9.94
C GLY A 468 1.88 27.58 -10.73
N ALA A 469 2.48 28.63 -10.16
CA ALA A 469 3.34 29.57 -10.87
C ALA A 469 4.84 29.30 -10.66
N ASP A 470 5.66 29.73 -11.61
CA ASP A 470 7.10 29.85 -11.39
C ASP A 470 7.35 31.11 -10.54
N MET A 471 7.90 30.92 -9.35
CA MET A 471 8.01 31.99 -8.35
C MET A 471 9.28 32.81 -8.55
N ASP A 472 9.17 34.14 -8.59
CA ASP A 472 10.33 35.04 -8.71
C ASP A 472 10.89 35.54 -7.38
N GLY A 473 10.28 35.11 -6.25
CA GLY A 473 10.65 35.50 -4.89
C GLY A 473 10.35 36.95 -4.50
N SER A 474 9.80 37.78 -5.41
CA SER A 474 9.63 39.22 -5.19
C SER A 474 8.34 39.61 -4.47
N LYS A 475 7.36 38.70 -4.44
CA LYS A 475 6.00 38.93 -3.93
C LYS A 475 5.52 37.87 -2.96
N ARG A 476 6.39 36.94 -2.57
CA ARG A 476 6.05 35.84 -1.66
C ARG A 476 6.87 35.84 -0.39
N TYR A 477 6.19 35.64 0.73
CA TYR A 477 6.76 35.32 2.04
C TYR A 477 5.84 34.30 2.75
N PRO A 478 6.33 33.55 3.76
CA PRO A 478 7.70 33.53 4.31
C PRO A 478 8.67 32.60 3.57
N SER A 479 8.17 31.75 2.66
CA SER A 479 8.95 30.73 1.97
C SER A 479 9.83 31.25 0.82
N GLY A 480 10.72 30.39 0.32
CA GLY A 480 11.56 30.64 -0.84
C GLY A 480 12.98 31.12 -0.53
N LEU A 481 13.31 31.31 0.76
CA LEU A 481 14.61 31.81 1.17
C LEU A 481 15.62 30.66 1.35
N PRO A 482 16.81 30.73 0.73
CA PRO A 482 17.86 29.71 0.87
C PRO A 482 18.63 29.90 2.18
N LEU A 483 17.97 29.66 3.31
CA LEU A 483 18.54 29.75 4.66
C LEU A 483 18.74 28.37 5.26
N ASP A 484 19.78 28.18 6.08
CA ASP A 484 20.07 26.90 6.73
C ASP A 484 18.94 26.44 7.68
N ASN A 485 18.21 27.39 8.24
CA ASN A 485 17.11 27.15 9.16
C ASN A 485 15.72 27.29 8.52
N MET A 486 15.61 27.29 7.19
CA MET A 486 14.33 27.29 6.48
C MET A 486 14.24 26.13 5.49
N ILE A 487 13.15 25.39 5.54
CA ILE A 487 12.78 24.40 4.52
C ILE A 487 11.52 24.90 3.83
N THR A 488 11.61 25.12 2.52
CA THR A 488 10.44 25.41 1.68
C THR A 488 9.95 24.12 1.05
N VAL A 489 8.71 23.73 1.34
CA VAL A 489 8.17 22.41 0.98
C VAL A 489 7.27 22.50 -0.25
N GLY A 490 7.65 21.82 -1.33
CA GLY A 490 6.84 21.68 -2.54
C GLY A 490 5.71 20.64 -2.37
N ALA A 491 4.59 20.84 -3.06
CA ALA A 491 3.48 19.91 -3.05
C ALA A 491 3.58 18.88 -4.18
N LEU A 492 3.52 17.60 -3.79
CA LEU A 492 3.51 16.47 -4.71
C LEU A 492 2.19 15.71 -4.61
N ASP A 493 1.78 15.10 -5.72
CA ASP A 493 0.75 14.08 -5.73
C ASP A 493 1.27 12.80 -5.05
N LYS A 494 0.35 11.89 -4.73
CA LYS A 494 0.61 10.60 -4.05
C LYS A 494 1.67 9.74 -4.76
N ASP A 495 1.76 9.88 -6.09
CA ASP A 495 2.69 9.15 -6.94
C ASP A 495 4.02 9.90 -7.17
N GLY A 496 4.24 11.05 -6.54
CA GLY A 496 5.45 11.86 -6.66
C GLY A 496 5.46 12.85 -7.82
N LYS A 497 4.37 12.98 -8.59
CA LYS A 497 4.25 14.07 -9.58
C LYS A 497 4.11 15.42 -8.89
N THR A 498 4.51 16.48 -9.58
CA THR A 498 4.22 17.85 -9.13
C THR A 498 2.71 18.08 -9.14
N ALA A 499 2.15 18.45 -7.98
CA ALA A 499 0.74 18.79 -7.90
C ALA A 499 0.44 19.99 -8.81
N SER A 500 -0.69 19.96 -9.51
CA SER A 500 -1.00 20.97 -10.55
C SER A 500 -1.03 22.42 -10.04
N TYR A 501 -1.38 22.61 -8.76
CA TYR A 501 -1.42 23.90 -8.08
C TYR A 501 -0.08 24.31 -7.43
N ALA A 502 0.94 23.45 -7.41
CA ALA A 502 2.18 23.73 -6.70
C ALA A 502 2.96 24.88 -7.35
N ASP A 503 3.35 25.86 -6.53
CA ASP A 503 4.31 26.89 -6.92
C ASP A 503 5.72 26.28 -7.04
N LYS A 504 6.48 26.76 -8.03
CA LYS A 504 7.71 26.11 -8.52
C LYS A 504 8.95 26.94 -8.22
N ALA A 505 10.05 26.25 -7.94
CA ALA A 505 11.36 26.86 -7.74
C ALA A 505 11.87 27.56 -9.00
N THR A 506 12.58 28.67 -8.78
CA THR A 506 13.37 29.38 -9.81
C THR A 506 14.72 29.79 -9.22
N ALA A 507 15.53 30.55 -9.96
CA ALA A 507 16.80 31.06 -9.46
C ALA A 507 16.65 31.95 -8.20
N ASN A 508 15.48 32.56 -7.98
CA ASN A 508 15.24 33.50 -6.89
C ASN A 508 14.24 32.97 -5.84
N TYR A 509 13.81 31.72 -5.97
CA TYR A 509 12.86 31.09 -5.05
C TYR A 509 13.22 29.62 -4.85
N GLU A 510 13.64 29.26 -3.64
CA GLU A 510 13.98 27.88 -3.28
C GLU A 510 12.72 27.03 -3.02
N VAL A 511 12.66 25.84 -3.62
CA VAL A 511 11.93 24.70 -3.05
C VAL A 511 12.98 23.70 -2.60
N THR A 512 13.06 23.45 -1.30
CA THR A 512 14.12 22.65 -0.69
C THR A 512 13.93 21.15 -0.99
N LEU A 513 12.70 20.65 -0.82
CA LEU A 513 12.27 19.30 -1.16
C LEU A 513 10.73 19.27 -1.27
N GLY A 514 10.20 18.25 -1.93
CA GLY A 514 8.76 17.98 -2.00
C GLY A 514 8.27 17.03 -0.91
N ALA A 515 7.00 17.11 -0.58
CA ALA A 515 6.29 16.12 0.23
C ALA A 515 4.86 15.94 -0.31
N PRO A 516 4.16 14.84 0.04
CA PRO A 516 2.76 14.66 -0.34
C PRO A 516 1.92 15.87 0.06
N GLY A 517 1.13 16.39 -0.88
CA GLY A 517 0.27 17.56 -0.69
C GLY A 517 -1.12 17.39 -1.27
N SER A 518 -1.30 16.48 -2.23
CA SER A 518 -2.62 16.15 -2.79
C SER A 518 -3.19 14.90 -2.12
N GLY A 519 -4.43 14.99 -1.64
CA GLY A 519 -5.12 13.92 -0.94
C GLY A 519 -4.50 13.61 0.42
N SER A 520 -4.10 14.62 1.18
CA SER A 520 -3.58 14.42 2.54
C SER A 520 -4.73 14.11 3.47
N VAL A 521 -4.69 12.97 4.16
CA VAL A 521 -5.70 12.60 5.17
C VAL A 521 -5.56 13.52 6.39
N VAL A 522 -6.62 14.27 6.69
CA VAL A 522 -6.64 15.32 7.73
C VAL A 522 -7.80 15.20 8.72
N GLY A 523 -8.72 14.27 8.48
CA GLY A 523 -9.87 13.98 9.33
C GLY A 523 -10.63 12.74 8.87
N ILE A 524 -11.76 12.46 9.50
CA ILE A 524 -12.75 11.47 9.06
C ILE A 524 -14.04 12.20 8.70
N LYS A 525 -14.66 11.81 7.58
CA LYS A 525 -15.98 12.34 7.19
C LYS A 525 -17.07 11.84 8.12
N ALA A 526 -18.15 12.62 8.28
CA ALA A 526 -19.30 12.24 9.12
C ALA A 526 -19.97 10.89 8.72
N GLY A 527 -19.79 10.43 7.48
CA GLY A 527 -20.29 9.14 6.98
C GLY A 527 -19.23 8.01 6.95
N GLY A 528 -18.06 8.23 7.54
CA GLY A 528 -16.90 7.35 7.44
C GLY A 528 -16.01 7.64 6.22
N GLY A 529 -14.78 7.13 6.27
CA GLY A 529 -13.74 7.34 5.25
C GLY A 529 -12.94 8.63 5.43
N ALA A 530 -11.82 8.74 4.71
CA ALA A 530 -10.90 9.86 4.83
C ALA A 530 -11.51 11.20 4.40
N GLU A 531 -11.30 12.21 5.23
CA GLU A 531 -11.30 13.60 4.80
C GLU A 531 -9.91 13.94 4.27
N GLU A 532 -9.86 14.25 2.97
CA GLU A 532 -8.63 14.50 2.22
C GLU A 532 -8.58 15.98 1.80
N GLN A 533 -7.43 16.63 1.97
CA GLN A 533 -7.22 17.99 1.48
C GLN A 533 -5.96 18.13 0.62
N ASP A 534 -6.03 19.13 -0.27
CA ASP A 534 -5.00 19.46 -1.25
C ASP A 534 -4.31 20.79 -0.89
N GLY A 535 -2.98 20.80 -0.90
CA GLY A 535 -2.20 22.01 -0.72
C GLY A 535 -0.78 21.77 -0.22
N SER A 536 0.14 22.66 -0.57
CA SER A 536 1.48 22.71 0.05
C SER A 536 1.43 22.95 1.56
N SER A 537 0.31 23.49 2.06
CA SER A 537 -0.01 23.58 3.49
C SER A 537 -0.07 22.23 4.18
N PHE A 538 -0.39 21.15 3.46
CA PHE A 538 -0.43 19.78 3.97
C PHE A 538 0.86 19.02 3.67
N SER A 539 1.70 19.50 2.74
CA SER A 539 3.06 19.01 2.55
C SER A 539 4.02 19.44 3.65
N ALA A 540 3.95 20.72 4.07
CA ALA A 540 4.78 21.25 5.15
C ALA A 540 4.72 20.43 6.47
N PRO A 541 3.54 20.03 6.99
CA PRO A 541 3.46 19.29 8.25
C PRO A 541 4.09 17.89 8.20
N HIS A 542 4.16 17.22 7.05
CA HIS A 542 4.92 15.96 6.91
C HIS A 542 6.41 16.19 7.21
N VAL A 543 6.98 17.28 6.70
CA VAL A 543 8.39 17.66 6.92
C VAL A 543 8.60 18.16 8.35
N THR A 544 7.67 18.93 8.89
CA THR A 544 7.67 19.37 10.29
C THR A 544 7.71 18.16 11.24
N ALA A 545 6.88 17.15 10.98
CA ALA A 545 6.83 15.94 11.78
C ALA A 545 8.14 15.13 11.68
N ALA A 546 8.69 14.96 10.47
CA ALA A 546 9.99 14.32 10.28
C ALA A 546 11.10 15.05 11.07
N ALA A 547 11.14 16.38 10.99
CA ALA A 547 12.08 17.19 11.75
C ALA A 547 11.92 17.02 13.28
N ALA A 548 10.68 16.92 13.77
CA ALA A 548 10.39 16.66 15.17
C ALA A 548 10.90 15.28 15.62
N ILE A 549 10.72 14.24 14.79
CA ILE A 549 11.27 12.90 15.05
C ILE A 549 12.78 12.95 15.14
N LEU A 550 13.47 13.58 14.17
CA LEU A 550 14.94 13.68 14.19
C LEU A 550 15.45 14.41 15.43
N LYS A 551 14.80 15.52 15.81
CA LYS A 551 15.14 16.28 17.02
C LYS A 551 14.90 15.48 18.29
N SER A 552 13.87 14.63 18.32
CA SER A 552 13.58 13.76 19.46
C SER A 552 14.62 12.64 19.59
N LEU A 553 15.03 12.04 18.47
CA LEU A 553 16.11 11.05 18.43
C LEU A 553 17.44 11.65 18.89
N ASN A 554 17.75 12.89 18.45
CA ASN A 554 18.96 13.58 18.82
C ASN A 554 18.71 15.07 19.11
N PRO A 555 18.55 15.47 20.38
CA PRO A 555 18.26 16.85 20.75
C PRO A 555 19.41 17.83 20.45
N LYS A 556 20.60 17.33 20.10
CA LYS A 556 21.76 18.16 19.73
C LYS A 556 21.73 18.66 18.28
N LEU A 557 20.87 18.10 17.43
CA LEU A 557 20.76 18.56 16.03
C LEU A 557 20.23 20.00 16.01
N ASN A 558 20.93 20.89 15.31
CA ASN A 558 20.43 22.23 15.03
C ASN A 558 19.57 22.24 13.75
N ALA A 559 19.03 23.40 13.36
CA ALA A 559 18.14 23.50 12.20
C ALA A 559 18.84 23.12 10.88
N GLY A 560 20.10 23.56 10.72
CA GLY A 560 20.93 23.25 9.56
C GLY A 560 21.25 21.75 9.45
N ASP A 561 21.52 21.08 10.57
CA ASP A 561 21.72 19.63 10.60
C ASP A 561 20.46 18.89 10.17
N ILE A 562 19.29 19.31 10.67
CA ILE A 562 18.01 18.69 10.32
C ILE A 562 17.72 18.90 8.83
N LYS A 563 17.84 20.14 8.31
CA LYS A 563 17.65 20.43 6.88
C LYS A 563 18.59 19.58 6.02
N ARG A 564 19.88 19.52 6.38
CA ARG A 564 20.89 18.73 5.67
C ARG A 564 20.53 17.26 5.65
N ILE A 565 20.20 16.66 6.80
CA ILE A 565 19.82 15.24 6.88
C ILE A 565 18.61 14.95 6.00
N LEU A 566 17.54 15.75 6.13
CA LEU A 566 16.32 15.57 5.33
C LEU A 566 16.59 15.67 3.82
N VAL A 567 17.46 16.58 3.38
CA VAL A 567 17.82 16.74 1.96
C VAL A 567 18.75 15.62 1.46
N GLU A 568 19.73 15.20 2.27
CA GLU A 568 20.67 14.12 1.93
C GLU A 568 19.94 12.78 1.77
N THR A 569 18.94 12.51 2.61
CA THR A 569 18.21 11.24 2.62
C THR A 569 16.97 11.24 1.72
N ALA A 570 16.51 12.40 1.27
CA ALA A 570 15.33 12.51 0.41
C ALA A 570 15.53 11.79 -0.94
N ARG A 571 14.47 11.07 -1.35
CA ARG A 571 14.45 10.22 -2.55
C ARG A 571 14.33 11.05 -3.81
N THR A 572 14.93 10.62 -4.89
CA THR A 572 14.82 11.30 -6.21
C THR A 572 13.66 10.78 -7.05
N SER A 573 12.97 9.73 -6.61
CA SER A 573 11.83 9.14 -7.31
C SER A 573 10.93 8.34 -6.36
N VAL A 574 9.65 8.20 -6.73
CA VAL A 574 8.66 7.35 -6.05
C VAL A 574 8.39 6.11 -6.92
N PRO A 575 8.52 4.88 -6.38
CA PRO A 575 8.14 3.67 -7.10
C PRO A 575 6.65 3.67 -7.47
N ASN A 576 6.29 3.04 -8.59
CA ASN A 576 4.89 2.86 -8.92
C ASN A 576 4.27 1.77 -8.03
N MET A 577 3.39 2.18 -7.12
CA MET A 577 2.76 1.29 -6.15
C MET A 577 1.78 0.28 -6.80
N LYS A 578 1.28 0.55 -8.01
CA LYS A 578 0.37 -0.34 -8.76
C LYS A 578 1.10 -1.35 -9.62
N ASP A 579 2.29 -0.99 -10.12
CA ASP A 579 3.15 -1.87 -10.91
C ASP A 579 4.61 -1.66 -10.48
N PRO A 580 5.15 -2.51 -9.59
CA PRO A 580 6.53 -2.42 -9.13
C PRO A 580 7.59 -2.56 -10.25
N ASN A 581 7.21 -3.10 -11.41
CA ASN A 581 8.11 -3.23 -12.56
C ASN A 581 8.08 -1.99 -13.47
N ALA A 582 7.10 -1.09 -13.29
CA ALA A 582 7.05 0.16 -14.03
C ALA A 582 8.17 1.12 -13.56
N PRO A 583 8.64 2.02 -14.44
CA PRO A 583 9.63 3.03 -14.05
C PRO A 583 9.14 3.89 -12.88
N ALA A 584 10.02 4.13 -11.92
CA ALA A 584 9.73 5.04 -10.81
C ALA A 584 9.49 6.48 -11.31
N GLN A 585 8.55 7.17 -10.69
CA GLN A 585 8.25 8.57 -10.98
C GLN A 585 9.36 9.46 -10.41
N ALA A 586 10.18 10.04 -11.28
CA ALA A 586 11.21 10.99 -10.87
C ALA A 586 10.59 12.29 -10.33
N ILE A 587 11.21 12.87 -9.30
CA ILE A 587 10.77 14.16 -8.74
C ILE A 587 11.31 15.31 -9.58
N ALA A 588 10.43 16.24 -9.94
CA ALA A 588 10.79 17.38 -10.77
C ALA A 588 11.82 18.30 -10.08
N ALA A 589 12.81 18.79 -10.83
CA ALA A 589 13.87 19.65 -10.29
C ALA A 589 13.34 20.95 -9.67
N ASN A 590 12.24 21.48 -10.21
CA ASN A 590 11.58 22.68 -9.68
C ASN A 590 10.76 22.42 -8.39
N MET A 591 10.66 21.16 -7.95
CA MET A 591 10.19 20.76 -6.61
C MET A 591 11.37 20.37 -5.69
N GLY A 592 12.58 20.85 -5.96
CA GLY A 592 13.82 20.46 -5.28
C GLY A 592 14.42 19.15 -5.78
N GLY A 593 13.80 18.47 -6.76
CA GLY A 593 14.29 17.22 -7.35
C GLY A 593 14.26 16.03 -6.39
N LYS A 594 13.63 16.17 -5.23
CA LYS A 594 13.60 15.17 -4.17
C LYS A 594 12.28 15.18 -3.41
N ILE A 595 11.86 14.03 -2.91
CA ILE A 595 10.72 13.84 -2.01
C ILE A 595 11.22 13.40 -0.63
N LEU A 596 10.58 13.89 0.42
CA LEU A 596 10.80 13.48 1.81
C LEU A 596 10.91 11.95 1.94
N ALA A 597 11.88 11.49 2.75
CA ALA A 597 12.05 10.10 3.12
C ALA A 597 12.28 10.01 4.64
N VAL A 598 11.20 9.79 5.39
CA VAL A 598 11.19 9.82 6.86
C VAL A 598 12.00 8.66 7.41
N ASP A 599 11.84 7.48 6.83
CA ASP A 599 12.57 6.25 7.17
C ASP A 599 14.08 6.39 7.00
N GLU A 600 14.53 6.90 5.84
CA GLU A 600 15.96 7.09 5.57
C GLU A 600 16.57 8.17 6.49
N ALA A 601 15.82 9.24 6.77
CA ALA A 601 16.25 10.29 7.69
C ALA A 601 16.40 9.75 9.13
N VAL A 602 15.43 8.95 9.58
CA VAL A 602 15.46 8.28 10.89
C VAL A 602 16.62 7.29 10.96
N LEU A 603 16.79 6.43 9.95
CA LEU A 603 17.90 5.47 9.87
C LEU A 603 19.26 6.18 9.93
N LYS A 604 19.40 7.30 9.24
CA LYS A 604 20.61 8.12 9.28
C LYS A 604 20.89 8.63 10.69
N VAL A 605 19.92 9.24 11.37
CA VAL A 605 20.14 9.75 12.75
C VAL A 605 20.46 8.63 13.73
N ILE A 606 19.79 7.48 13.61
CA ILE A 606 20.10 6.28 14.41
C ILE A 606 21.57 5.90 14.22
N ASN A 607 22.04 5.82 12.97
CA ASN A 607 23.40 5.42 12.66
C ASN A 607 24.44 6.46 13.04
N ASP A 608 24.15 7.76 12.90
CA ASP A 608 25.02 8.85 13.37
C ASP A 608 25.20 8.77 14.90
N LEU A 609 24.14 8.47 15.67
CA LEU A 609 24.20 8.26 17.11
C LEU A 609 25.02 7.02 17.50
N ARG A 610 24.93 5.95 16.69
CA ARG A 610 25.71 4.73 16.89
C ARG A 610 27.19 4.96 16.61
N GLU A 611 27.51 5.70 15.56
CA GLU A 611 28.88 6.11 15.24
C GLU A 611 29.50 6.91 16.40
N GLN A 612 28.76 7.87 16.97
CA GLN A 612 29.20 8.61 18.17
C GLN A 612 29.50 7.69 19.36
N LYS A 613 28.77 6.58 19.49
CA LYS A 613 28.98 5.53 20.50
C LYS A 613 30.01 4.47 20.07
N LYS A 614 30.64 4.60 18.89
CA LYS A 614 31.56 3.62 18.28
C LYS A 614 30.94 2.23 18.10
N LEU A 615 29.64 2.19 17.80
CA LEU A 615 28.90 0.99 17.48
C LEU A 615 28.79 0.82 15.96
N PRO A 616 28.76 -0.42 15.44
CA PRO A 616 28.55 -0.65 14.01
C PRO A 616 27.19 -0.12 13.56
N PRO A 617 27.04 0.41 12.33
CA PRO A 617 25.75 0.86 11.83
C PRO A 617 24.76 -0.30 11.74
N LEU A 618 23.48 -0.01 11.93
CA LEU A 618 22.37 -0.94 11.68
C LEU A 618 21.89 -0.79 10.25
N LYS A 619 21.51 -1.92 9.65
CA LYS A 619 20.81 -1.93 8.36
C LYS A 619 19.32 -1.77 8.59
N ALA A 620 18.63 -1.22 7.58
CA ALA A 620 17.17 -1.15 7.55
C ALA A 620 16.52 -2.52 7.84
N GLU A 621 16.96 -3.57 7.14
CA GLU A 621 16.44 -4.94 7.31
C GLU A 621 16.57 -5.47 8.74
N ASP A 622 17.68 -5.15 9.43
CA ASP A 622 17.89 -5.58 10.81
C ASP A 622 16.91 -4.86 11.75
N LEU A 623 16.69 -3.56 11.52
CA LEU A 623 15.73 -2.76 12.28
C LEU A 623 14.28 -3.20 12.02
N GLU A 624 13.94 -3.59 10.80
CA GLU A 624 12.62 -4.15 10.46
C GLU A 624 12.35 -5.41 11.27
N LYS A 625 13.29 -6.36 11.28
CA LYS A 625 13.16 -7.60 12.06
C LYS A 625 13.10 -7.37 13.57
N LEU A 626 13.82 -6.37 14.07
CA LEU A 626 13.79 -5.97 15.49
C LEU A 626 12.53 -5.18 15.86
N GLY A 627 11.90 -4.51 14.90
CA GLY A 627 10.79 -3.58 15.12
C GLY A 627 9.39 -4.20 15.00
N VAL A 628 9.30 -5.50 14.66
CA VAL A 628 8.04 -6.20 14.40
C VAL A 628 7.88 -7.46 15.23
N VAL A 629 6.66 -7.98 15.22
CA VAL A 629 6.28 -9.34 15.64
C VAL A 629 5.26 -9.83 14.61
N ASP A 630 5.36 -11.10 14.23
CA ASP A 630 4.32 -11.76 13.44
C ASP A 630 3.48 -12.66 14.35
N ALA A 631 2.24 -12.91 13.94
CA ALA A 631 1.37 -13.83 14.64
C ALA A 631 0.70 -14.73 13.61
N VAL A 632 0.50 -15.99 13.96
CA VAL A 632 -0.21 -16.95 13.10
C VAL A 632 -1.16 -17.74 13.96
N ALA A 633 -2.45 -17.80 13.59
CA ALA A 633 -3.39 -18.74 14.17
C ALA A 633 -3.53 -19.93 13.23
N ILE A 634 -3.35 -21.13 13.77
CA ILE A 634 -3.49 -22.40 13.05
C ILE A 634 -4.78 -23.03 13.56
N THR A 635 -5.71 -23.27 12.65
CA THR A 635 -7.03 -23.86 12.95
C THR A 635 -6.89 -25.31 13.42
N GLY A 636 -7.50 -25.66 14.55
CA GLY A 636 -7.63 -27.04 15.04
C GLY A 636 -9.07 -27.54 14.95
N GLU A 637 -9.60 -28.09 16.06
CA GLU A 637 -11.05 -28.31 16.21
C GLU A 637 -11.80 -26.97 16.16
N ALA A 638 -13.10 -27.00 15.85
CA ALA A 638 -13.93 -25.78 15.85
C ALA A 638 -13.83 -25.05 17.19
N GLY A 639 -13.53 -23.74 17.12
CA GLY A 639 -13.27 -22.89 18.27
C GLY A 639 -11.91 -23.07 18.94
N GLU A 640 -11.02 -23.93 18.45
CA GLU A 640 -9.69 -24.17 19.02
C GLU A 640 -8.59 -23.78 18.03
N TYR A 641 -7.67 -22.93 18.50
CA TYR A 641 -6.62 -22.33 17.69
C TYR A 641 -5.27 -22.51 18.37
N LYS A 642 -4.27 -22.93 17.61
CA LYS A 642 -2.87 -22.79 18.03
C LYS A 642 -2.34 -21.46 17.50
N VAL A 643 -2.00 -20.54 18.40
CA VAL A 643 -1.46 -19.23 18.03
C VAL A 643 0.04 -19.20 18.25
N LYS A 644 0.79 -18.82 17.21
CA LYS A 644 2.22 -18.56 17.28
C LYS A 644 2.51 -17.07 17.31
N GLY A 645 3.46 -16.66 18.14
CA GLY A 645 4.10 -15.34 18.07
C GLY A 645 5.54 -15.51 17.59
N ILE A 646 5.91 -14.85 16.50
CA ILE A 646 7.17 -15.08 15.79
C ILE A 646 8.01 -13.80 15.78
N VAL A 647 9.29 -13.92 16.10
CA VAL A 647 10.28 -12.84 15.97
C VAL A 647 11.53 -13.33 15.24
N GLU A 648 11.90 -12.65 14.16
CA GLU A 648 13.08 -13.00 13.36
C GLU A 648 14.40 -12.46 13.95
N ALA A 649 14.33 -11.51 14.88
CA ALA A 649 15.48 -10.95 15.55
C ALA A 649 15.14 -10.46 16.96
N VAL A 650 16.11 -10.59 17.88
CA VAL A 650 15.99 -10.09 19.25
C VAL A 650 17.16 -9.18 19.59
N GLY A 651 16.90 -8.20 20.47
CA GLY A 651 17.96 -7.38 21.05
C GLY A 651 18.77 -8.16 22.10
N GLN A 652 19.72 -7.50 22.75
CA GLN A 652 20.56 -8.13 23.77
C GLN A 652 19.80 -8.71 24.97
N LYS A 653 18.58 -8.23 25.22
CA LYS A 653 17.72 -8.68 26.33
C LYS A 653 16.75 -9.81 25.94
N GLY A 654 16.79 -10.28 24.69
CA GLY A 654 15.75 -11.13 24.15
C GLY A 654 14.51 -10.34 23.71
N ALA A 655 13.38 -11.02 23.59
CA ALA A 655 12.06 -10.45 23.32
C ALA A 655 11.03 -11.04 24.27
N ASP A 656 10.08 -10.21 24.73
CA ASP A 656 8.95 -10.65 25.55
C ASP A 656 7.66 -10.50 24.75
N LEU A 657 6.98 -11.61 24.50
CA LEU A 657 5.74 -11.64 23.74
C LEU A 657 4.55 -11.87 24.66
N LYS A 658 3.49 -11.08 24.48
CA LYS A 658 2.22 -11.17 25.20
C LYS A 658 1.09 -11.41 24.21
N ILE A 659 0.22 -12.37 24.50
CA ILE A 659 -1.02 -12.60 23.77
C ILE A 659 -2.22 -12.05 24.54
N GLU A 660 -3.14 -11.42 23.81
CA GLU A 660 -4.44 -10.96 24.29
C GLU A 660 -5.51 -11.43 23.31
N VAL A 661 -6.67 -11.86 23.83
CA VAL A 661 -7.78 -12.38 23.01
C VAL A 661 -9.05 -11.63 23.40
N PHE A 662 -9.76 -11.16 22.39
CA PHE A 662 -11.00 -10.40 22.49
C PHE A 662 -12.08 -11.16 21.73
N GLY A 663 -12.84 -11.98 22.45
CA GLY A 663 -13.96 -12.74 21.94
C GLY A 663 -14.83 -13.22 23.10
N GLU A 664 -16.13 -13.40 22.87
CA GLU A 664 -17.03 -13.89 23.91
C GLU A 664 -16.62 -15.29 24.38
N ASN A 665 -16.57 -15.49 25.70
CA ASN A 665 -16.16 -16.75 26.33
C ASN A 665 -14.79 -17.30 25.86
N SER A 666 -13.92 -16.42 25.34
CA SER A 666 -12.59 -16.80 24.88
C SER A 666 -11.64 -17.14 26.04
N ALA A 667 -10.66 -18.00 25.77
CA ALA A 667 -9.66 -18.40 26.76
C ALA A 667 -8.27 -18.56 26.13
N ILE A 668 -7.22 -18.35 26.94
CA ILE A 668 -5.83 -18.59 26.57
C ILE A 668 -5.26 -19.68 27.49
N GLY A 669 -4.70 -20.72 26.89
CA GLY A 669 -4.01 -21.79 27.59
C GLY A 669 -2.64 -21.35 28.11
N GLY A 670 -2.37 -21.57 29.40
CA GLY A 670 -1.07 -21.35 30.00
C GLY A 670 -0.75 -19.88 30.31
N LYS A 671 0.51 -19.48 30.13
CA LYS A 671 0.97 -18.11 30.42
C LYS A 671 0.73 -17.21 29.21
N THR A 672 0.08 -16.07 29.45
CA THR A 672 -0.16 -15.06 28.41
C THR A 672 1.11 -14.34 27.95
N GLN A 673 2.18 -14.36 28.75
CA GLN A 673 3.47 -13.80 28.40
C GLN A 673 4.56 -14.88 28.36
N GLN A 674 5.36 -14.87 27.31
CA GLN A 674 6.49 -15.79 27.09
C GLN A 674 7.71 -15.01 26.58
N SER A 675 8.93 -15.51 26.87
CA SER A 675 10.19 -14.83 26.56
C SER A 675 11.05 -15.65 25.60
N LEU A 676 11.73 -14.98 24.68
CA LEU A 676 12.67 -15.56 23.73
C LEU A 676 14.06 -14.94 23.92
N SER A 677 15.09 -15.77 24.01
CA SER A 677 16.49 -15.32 24.13
C SER A 677 17.20 -15.19 22.77
N ALA A 678 16.59 -15.70 21.69
CA ALA A 678 17.05 -15.65 20.31
C ALA A 678 15.84 -15.54 19.37
N ALA A 679 16.08 -15.33 18.08
CA ALA A 679 15.03 -15.43 17.07
C ALA A 679 14.32 -16.78 17.15
N GLY A 680 13.00 -16.79 16.97
CA GLY A 680 12.17 -17.98 17.14
C GLY A 680 10.71 -17.64 17.35
N GLU A 681 9.98 -18.62 17.88
CA GLU A 681 8.54 -18.54 18.08
C GLU A 681 8.14 -19.02 19.48
N VAL A 682 7.01 -18.51 19.96
CA VAL A 682 6.29 -19.04 21.14
C VAL A 682 4.90 -19.46 20.71
N GLU A 683 4.32 -20.44 21.40
CA GLU A 683 2.99 -20.98 21.08
C GLU A 683 2.02 -20.80 22.25
N TRP A 684 0.76 -20.52 21.94
CA TRP A 684 -0.38 -20.50 22.85
C TRP A 684 -1.52 -21.35 22.28
N GLY A 685 -2.24 -22.06 23.14
CA GLY A 685 -3.57 -22.56 22.80
C GLY A 685 -4.60 -21.47 23.07
N VAL A 686 -5.52 -21.24 22.14
CA VAL A 686 -6.56 -20.23 22.24
C VAL A 686 -7.91 -20.86 21.90
N THR A 687 -8.88 -20.68 22.79
CA THR A 687 -10.26 -21.08 22.57
C THR A 687 -11.09 -19.84 22.20
N LEU A 688 -11.80 -19.90 21.07
CA LEU A 688 -12.78 -18.95 20.57
C LEU A 688 -14.09 -19.71 20.26
N PRO A 689 -14.99 -19.91 21.23
CA PRO A 689 -16.13 -20.83 21.09
C PRO A 689 -17.07 -20.57 19.90
N GLU A 690 -17.14 -19.33 19.41
CA GLU A 690 -18.00 -18.95 18.27
C GLU A 690 -17.23 -18.86 16.94
N ASP A 691 -15.96 -19.28 16.89
CA ASP A 691 -15.05 -19.02 15.78
C ASP A 691 -15.06 -17.53 15.38
N LYS A 692 -15.12 -16.68 16.41
CA LYS A 692 -15.19 -15.22 16.28
C LYS A 692 -14.38 -14.57 17.40
N GLY A 693 -13.48 -13.66 17.03
CA GLY A 693 -12.70 -12.88 17.98
C GLY A 693 -11.44 -12.28 17.36
N THR A 694 -10.82 -11.37 18.11
CA THR A 694 -9.53 -10.76 17.73
C THR A 694 -8.43 -11.25 18.66
N ILE A 695 -7.33 -11.72 18.10
CA ILE A 695 -6.13 -12.12 18.84
C ILE A 695 -5.04 -11.10 18.56
N VAL A 696 -4.42 -10.56 19.61
CA VAL A 696 -3.34 -9.58 19.51
C VAL A 696 -2.09 -10.15 20.16
N VAL A 697 -1.01 -10.27 19.39
CA VAL A 697 0.32 -10.59 19.91
C VAL A 697 1.14 -9.32 19.96
N THR A 698 1.60 -8.95 21.15
CA THR A 698 2.41 -7.75 21.41
C THR A 698 3.84 -8.13 21.80
N ARG A 699 4.81 -7.47 21.18
CA ARG A 699 6.21 -7.45 21.58
C ARG A 699 6.43 -6.33 22.59
N LEU A 700 6.59 -6.69 23.85
CA LEU A 700 6.44 -5.76 24.98
C LEU A 700 7.56 -4.71 25.05
N GLU A 701 8.77 -5.04 24.62
CA GLU A 701 9.92 -4.13 24.74
C GLU A 701 9.86 -2.92 23.80
N ASN A 702 9.05 -2.99 22.73
CA ASN A 702 8.93 -1.93 21.74
C ASN A 702 7.50 -1.63 21.29
N GLY A 703 6.51 -2.35 21.85
CA GLY A 703 5.08 -2.17 21.55
C GLY A 703 4.68 -2.57 20.13
N ALA A 704 5.49 -3.32 19.39
CA ALA A 704 5.07 -3.87 18.10
C ALA A 704 3.94 -4.89 18.31
N LYS A 705 2.95 -4.88 17.43
CA LYS A 705 1.75 -5.73 17.55
C LYS A 705 1.46 -6.42 16.22
N SER A 706 0.93 -7.62 16.30
CA SER A 706 0.30 -8.35 15.19
C SER A 706 -1.09 -8.78 15.60
N ILE A 707 -2.06 -8.52 14.72
CA ILE A 707 -3.48 -8.69 15.00
C ILE A 707 -4.05 -9.74 14.05
N ILE A 708 -4.66 -10.78 14.60
CA ILE A 708 -5.40 -11.80 13.87
C ILE A 708 -6.88 -11.58 14.17
N THR A 709 -7.68 -11.39 13.13
CA THR A 709 -9.13 -11.31 13.26
C THR A 709 -9.73 -12.62 12.74
N ILE A 710 -10.39 -13.36 13.63
CA ILE A 710 -11.16 -14.56 13.32
C ILE A 710 -12.62 -14.11 13.21
N GLU A 711 -13.20 -14.26 12.03
CA GLU A 711 -14.60 -13.95 11.77
C GLU A 711 -15.22 -15.08 10.95
N GLN A 712 -16.43 -15.50 11.33
CA GLN A 712 -17.28 -16.27 10.44
C GLN A 712 -17.83 -15.36 9.35
N ILE A 713 -17.27 -15.49 8.15
CA ILE A 713 -17.75 -14.75 6.99
C ILE A 713 -18.75 -15.62 6.24
N ASP A 714 -20.03 -15.24 6.27
CA ASP A 714 -21.00 -15.85 5.37
C ASP A 714 -20.66 -15.48 3.92
N ILE A 715 -20.24 -16.47 3.11
CA ILE A 715 -19.94 -16.25 1.70
C ILE A 715 -21.15 -16.51 0.79
N ASN A 716 -22.28 -16.95 1.32
CA ASN A 716 -23.48 -17.27 0.53
C ASN A 716 -24.07 -16.07 -0.22
N GLY A 717 -24.59 -16.31 -1.41
CA GLY A 717 -25.24 -15.32 -2.25
C GLY A 717 -24.36 -14.78 -3.38
N SER A 718 -24.80 -13.67 -3.96
CA SER A 718 -24.26 -13.12 -5.21
C SER A 718 -23.09 -12.17 -4.98
N TRP A 719 -21.99 -12.45 -5.66
CA TRP A 719 -20.79 -11.63 -5.72
C TRP A 719 -20.60 -11.06 -7.12
N SER A 720 -20.03 -9.87 -7.20
CA SER A 720 -19.70 -9.22 -8.48
C SER A 720 -18.39 -8.46 -8.40
N GLY A 721 -17.67 -8.37 -9.51
CA GLY A 721 -16.45 -7.61 -9.60
C GLY A 721 -15.70 -7.85 -10.89
N THR A 722 -14.38 -8.02 -10.80
CA THR A 722 -13.49 -8.06 -11.97
C THR A 722 -12.58 -9.27 -11.97
N PHE A 723 -12.27 -9.74 -13.17
CA PHE A 723 -11.32 -10.79 -13.49
C PHE A 723 -10.27 -10.24 -14.46
N THR A 724 -8.98 -10.39 -14.18
CA THR A 724 -7.89 -9.85 -15.01
C THR A 724 -6.84 -10.92 -15.26
N VAL A 725 -6.55 -11.18 -16.54
CA VAL A 725 -5.44 -12.07 -16.92
C VAL A 725 -4.11 -11.35 -16.69
N THR A 726 -3.27 -11.90 -15.83
CA THR A 726 -1.99 -11.29 -15.45
C THR A 726 -0.83 -11.84 -16.26
N ASP A 727 -0.87 -13.12 -16.62
CA ASP A 727 0.20 -13.73 -17.39
C ASP A 727 -0.28 -14.89 -18.25
N VAL A 728 0.39 -15.09 -19.38
CA VAL A 728 0.14 -16.21 -20.29
C VAL A 728 1.46 -16.70 -20.85
N THR A 729 1.63 -18.01 -20.90
CA THR A 729 2.77 -18.68 -21.54
C THR A 729 2.24 -19.66 -22.58
N ILE A 730 2.78 -19.61 -23.80
CA ILE A 730 2.54 -20.60 -24.85
C ILE A 730 3.79 -21.46 -24.98
N THR A 731 3.65 -22.75 -24.75
CA THR A 731 4.72 -23.76 -24.85
C THR A 731 4.67 -24.54 -26.16
N ASP A 732 3.48 -24.66 -26.78
CA ASP A 732 3.30 -25.18 -28.13
C ASP A 732 2.23 -24.37 -28.86
N GLN A 733 2.68 -23.54 -29.79
CA GLN A 733 1.83 -22.64 -30.57
C GLN A 733 0.74 -23.39 -31.35
N LYS A 734 1.07 -24.56 -31.92
CA LYS A 734 0.14 -25.31 -32.76
C LYS A 734 -0.93 -26.01 -31.93
N ALA A 735 -0.55 -26.53 -30.76
CA ALA A 735 -1.48 -27.10 -29.81
C ALA A 735 -2.42 -26.03 -29.21
N ALA A 736 -1.86 -24.88 -28.81
CA ALA A 736 -2.64 -23.76 -28.29
C ALA A 736 -3.62 -23.20 -29.35
N GLU A 737 -3.19 -23.05 -30.61
CA GLU A 737 -4.06 -22.64 -31.72
C GLU A 737 -5.18 -23.66 -31.99
N ASN A 738 -4.92 -24.96 -31.86
CA ASN A 738 -5.96 -25.99 -32.00
C ASN A 738 -7.02 -25.94 -30.88
N GLU A 739 -6.66 -25.38 -29.72
CA GLU A 739 -7.58 -25.12 -28.59
C GLU A 739 -8.20 -23.71 -28.63
N GLY A 740 -8.05 -22.97 -29.73
CA GLY A 740 -8.58 -21.61 -29.89
C GLY A 740 -7.81 -20.54 -29.11
N CYS A 741 -6.68 -20.90 -28.51
CA CYS A 741 -5.86 -20.10 -27.62
C CYS A 741 -4.65 -19.48 -28.35
N SER A 742 -4.93 -18.60 -29.34
CA SER A 742 -3.86 -17.94 -30.10
C SER A 742 -3.14 -16.85 -29.30
N ALA A 743 -1.86 -16.61 -29.62
CA ALA A 743 -1.06 -15.55 -29.01
C ALA A 743 -1.74 -14.16 -29.09
N ALA A 744 -2.45 -13.87 -30.18
CA ALA A 744 -3.15 -12.60 -30.35
C ALA A 744 -4.34 -12.43 -29.40
N VAL A 745 -5.07 -13.52 -29.10
CA VAL A 745 -6.20 -13.50 -28.15
C VAL A 745 -5.68 -13.29 -26.73
N PHE A 746 -4.61 -13.97 -26.35
CA PHE A 746 -4.02 -13.83 -25.03
C PHE A 746 -3.38 -12.46 -24.78
N GLU A 747 -2.68 -11.90 -25.76
CA GLU A 747 -2.18 -10.52 -25.67
C GLU A 747 -3.31 -9.50 -25.53
N ALA A 748 -4.47 -9.74 -26.16
CA ALA A 748 -5.63 -8.87 -26.02
C ALA A 748 -6.33 -8.98 -24.65
N MET A 749 -6.22 -10.13 -23.96
CA MET A 749 -6.77 -10.33 -22.62
C MET A 749 -5.85 -9.82 -21.51
N LYS A 750 -4.53 -9.84 -21.73
CA LYS A 750 -3.53 -9.54 -20.70
C LYS A 750 -3.69 -8.09 -20.18
N GLY A 751 -3.89 -7.95 -18.88
CA GLY A 751 -4.05 -6.68 -18.19
C GLY A 751 -5.42 -5.99 -18.36
N GLN A 752 -6.36 -6.58 -19.12
CA GLN A 752 -7.71 -6.05 -19.26
C GLN A 752 -8.65 -6.61 -18.18
N PRO A 753 -9.43 -5.78 -17.47
CA PRO A 753 -10.41 -6.23 -16.51
C PRO A 753 -11.73 -6.63 -17.19
N PHE A 754 -12.18 -7.85 -16.92
CA PHE A 754 -13.47 -8.39 -17.38
C PHE A 754 -14.46 -8.46 -16.21
N PRO A 755 -15.75 -8.14 -16.40
CA PRO A 755 -16.75 -8.35 -15.37
C PRO A 755 -16.86 -9.82 -14.98
N MET A 756 -17.00 -10.09 -13.69
CA MET A 756 -17.14 -11.44 -13.15
C MET A 756 -18.24 -11.46 -12.09
N THR A 757 -19.05 -12.51 -12.08
CA THR A 757 -20.01 -12.80 -11.02
C THR A 757 -19.82 -14.21 -10.47
N LEU A 758 -20.18 -14.39 -9.20
CA LEU A 758 -20.18 -15.68 -8.52
C LEU A 758 -21.40 -15.75 -7.60
N ASP A 759 -22.28 -16.72 -7.82
CA ASP A 759 -23.32 -17.08 -6.87
C ASP A 759 -22.83 -18.27 -6.04
N ALA A 760 -22.49 -18.05 -4.78
CA ALA A 760 -21.92 -19.09 -3.90
C ALA A 760 -22.98 -19.64 -2.93
N THR A 761 -22.95 -20.95 -2.71
CA THR A 761 -23.71 -21.64 -1.66
C THR A 761 -22.80 -22.63 -0.93
N VAL A 762 -22.49 -22.40 0.34
CA VAL A 762 -21.75 -23.28 1.24
C VAL A 762 -22.58 -23.63 2.47
N ASP A 763 -22.40 -24.84 2.97
CA ASP A 763 -22.95 -25.30 4.23
C ASP A 763 -22.10 -24.85 5.44
N GLU A 764 -22.56 -25.19 6.65
CA GLU A 764 -21.88 -24.87 7.91
C GLU A 764 -20.47 -25.49 8.02
N SER A 765 -20.15 -26.51 7.22
CA SER A 765 -18.81 -27.12 7.15
C SER A 765 -17.88 -26.44 6.14
N GLY A 766 -18.34 -25.35 5.52
CA GLY A 766 -17.60 -24.62 4.49
C GLY A 766 -17.59 -25.33 3.13
N GLN A 767 -18.35 -26.40 2.94
CA GLN A 767 -18.42 -27.13 1.67
C GLN A 767 -19.64 -26.71 0.86
N GLY A 768 -19.49 -26.61 -0.46
CA GLY A 768 -20.57 -26.09 -1.27
C GLY A 768 -20.33 -26.08 -2.77
N THR A 769 -21.18 -25.33 -3.46
CA THR A 769 -21.10 -25.12 -4.91
C THR A 769 -21.38 -23.66 -5.24
N GLY A 770 -20.92 -23.21 -6.39
CA GLY A 770 -21.29 -21.91 -6.93
C GLY A 770 -21.43 -21.90 -8.44
N ALA A 771 -22.09 -20.87 -8.94
CA ALA A 771 -22.17 -20.56 -10.36
C ALA A 771 -21.31 -19.34 -10.66
N MET A 772 -20.23 -19.55 -11.42
CA MET A 772 -19.28 -18.51 -11.80
C MET A 772 -19.51 -18.10 -13.25
N PHE A 773 -19.52 -16.80 -13.51
CA PHE A 773 -19.65 -16.24 -14.85
C PHE A 773 -18.62 -15.13 -15.07
N ILE A 774 -17.95 -15.16 -16.22
CA ILE A 774 -16.97 -14.15 -16.64
C ILE A 774 -17.47 -13.58 -17.97
N ASP A 775 -17.74 -12.28 -18.00
CA ASP A 775 -18.24 -11.58 -19.18
C ASP A 775 -17.08 -11.19 -20.10
N LEU A 776 -16.94 -11.92 -21.21
CA LEU A 776 -15.96 -11.65 -22.26
C LEU A 776 -16.58 -10.93 -23.47
N SER A 777 -17.80 -10.41 -23.34
CA SER A 777 -18.52 -9.75 -24.45
C SER A 777 -17.79 -8.54 -25.02
N SER A 778 -16.96 -7.87 -24.21
CA SER A 778 -16.09 -6.77 -24.66
C SER A 778 -15.05 -7.20 -25.69
N MET A 779 -14.78 -8.50 -25.84
CA MET A 779 -13.89 -9.06 -26.86
C MET A 779 -14.60 -9.47 -28.15
N ALA A 780 -15.94 -9.46 -28.17
CA ALA A 780 -16.73 -9.79 -29.35
C ALA A 780 -17.03 -8.53 -30.15
N GLU A 781 -16.64 -8.47 -31.43
CA GLU A 781 -16.92 -7.31 -32.30
C GLU A 781 -18.43 -7.07 -32.52
N ASP A 782 -19.30 -8.05 -32.21
CA ASP A 782 -20.73 -8.01 -32.53
C ASP A 782 -21.68 -8.20 -31.32
N GLY A 783 -21.19 -8.25 -30.07
CA GLY A 783 -22.03 -8.33 -28.87
C GLY A 783 -22.74 -9.68 -28.60
N GLU A 784 -22.44 -10.74 -29.35
CA GLU A 784 -22.91 -12.11 -29.09
C GLU A 784 -21.76 -13.04 -28.64
N ALA A 785 -21.16 -12.75 -27.48
CA ALA A 785 -20.40 -13.77 -26.74
C ALA A 785 -21.16 -14.11 -25.46
N SER A 786 -21.70 -15.32 -25.41
CA SER A 786 -22.33 -15.87 -24.21
C SER A 786 -21.39 -16.92 -23.62
N SER A 787 -20.71 -16.59 -22.52
CA SER A 787 -20.13 -17.60 -21.63
C SER A 787 -21.27 -18.19 -20.78
N GLU A 788 -21.45 -19.50 -20.76
CA GLU A 788 -22.45 -20.08 -19.83
C GLU A 788 -21.86 -20.09 -18.41
N PRO A 789 -22.67 -19.76 -17.37
CA PRO A 789 -22.23 -19.89 -15.98
C PRO A 789 -21.69 -21.28 -15.70
N GLN A 790 -20.50 -21.36 -15.12
CA GLN A 790 -19.82 -22.61 -14.79
C GLN A 790 -20.13 -23.00 -13.34
N THR A 791 -20.54 -24.24 -13.14
CA THR A 791 -20.66 -24.81 -11.80
C THR A 791 -19.28 -25.15 -11.24
N ILE A 792 -18.97 -24.62 -10.07
CA ILE A 792 -17.73 -24.88 -9.33
C ILE A 792 -18.06 -25.46 -7.96
N GLY A 793 -17.24 -26.38 -7.47
CA GLY A 793 -17.22 -26.76 -6.06
C GLY A 793 -16.49 -25.70 -5.24
N ILE A 794 -16.95 -25.49 -4.02
CA ILE A 794 -16.40 -24.50 -3.08
C ILE A 794 -16.04 -25.24 -1.79
N SER A 795 -14.81 -25.02 -1.32
CA SER A 795 -14.33 -25.48 -0.02
C SER A 795 -13.75 -24.29 0.71
N MET A 796 -14.29 -23.95 1.87
CA MET A 796 -13.91 -22.82 2.70
C MET A 796 -13.32 -23.32 4.02
N SER A 797 -12.23 -22.68 4.46
CA SER A 797 -11.62 -22.87 5.78
C SER A 797 -11.15 -21.51 6.30
N GLY A 798 -11.76 -21.05 7.40
CA GLY A 798 -11.61 -19.67 7.87
C GLY A 798 -12.01 -18.68 6.77
N THR A 799 -11.12 -17.76 6.42
CA THR A 799 -11.32 -16.79 5.33
C THR A 799 -10.85 -17.28 3.96
N SER A 800 -10.20 -18.45 3.90
CA SER A 800 -9.63 -19.01 2.66
C SER A 800 -10.63 -19.89 1.94
N ILE A 801 -10.67 -19.76 0.61
CA ILE A 801 -11.55 -20.52 -0.28
C ILE A 801 -10.72 -21.22 -1.35
N THR A 802 -11.00 -22.49 -1.56
CA THR A 802 -10.53 -23.26 -2.72
C THR A 802 -11.73 -23.58 -3.60
N PHE A 803 -11.57 -23.38 -4.91
CA PHE A 803 -12.59 -23.72 -5.89
C PHE A 803 -12.15 -24.94 -6.69
N THR A 804 -13.07 -25.87 -6.91
CA THR A 804 -12.84 -27.06 -7.74
C THR A 804 -13.73 -27.00 -8.98
N THR A 805 -13.16 -27.29 -10.15
CA THR A 805 -13.91 -27.30 -11.42
C THR A 805 -13.95 -28.71 -11.97
N SER A 806 -15.09 -29.13 -12.53
CA SER A 806 -15.26 -30.47 -13.14
C SER A 806 -14.72 -30.58 -14.58
N GLY A 807 -14.26 -29.48 -15.19
CA GLY A 807 -13.71 -29.43 -16.56
C GLY A 807 -12.18 -29.25 -16.59
N GLY A 808 -11.50 -30.00 -17.46
CA GLY A 808 -10.04 -30.18 -17.47
C GLY A 808 -9.15 -29.00 -17.89
N GLY A 809 -9.58 -27.75 -17.72
CA GLY A 809 -8.82 -26.54 -18.11
C GLY A 809 -8.29 -25.70 -16.94
N VAL A 810 -8.99 -25.64 -15.80
CA VAL A 810 -8.56 -24.89 -14.62
C VAL A 810 -7.72 -25.80 -13.73
N ARG A 811 -6.49 -25.40 -13.44
CA ARG A 811 -5.52 -26.19 -12.68
C ARG A 811 -5.49 -25.83 -11.19
N SER A 812 -5.83 -24.59 -10.85
CA SER A 812 -5.92 -24.12 -9.48
C SER A 812 -6.74 -22.84 -9.41
N MET A 813 -7.67 -22.73 -8.46
CA MET A 813 -8.38 -21.48 -8.20
C MET A 813 -8.59 -21.33 -6.69
N THR A 814 -8.07 -20.24 -6.12
CA THR A 814 -8.11 -19.96 -4.67
C THR A 814 -8.47 -18.50 -4.43
N ALA A 815 -9.09 -18.21 -3.29
CA ALA A 815 -9.39 -16.85 -2.85
C ALA A 815 -9.30 -16.70 -1.34
N THR A 816 -9.25 -15.45 -0.89
CA THR A 816 -9.43 -15.04 0.51
C THR A 816 -10.56 -14.01 0.58
N VAL A 817 -11.39 -14.11 1.62
CA VAL A 817 -12.48 -13.16 1.88
C VAL A 817 -12.16 -12.32 3.11
N SER A 818 -12.45 -11.02 3.04
CA SER A 818 -12.27 -10.07 4.12
C SER A 818 -13.44 -9.09 4.18
N ARG A 819 -13.77 -8.56 5.37
CA ARG A 819 -14.72 -7.45 5.52
C ARG A 819 -14.00 -6.10 5.34
N SER A 820 -14.65 -5.16 4.66
CA SER A 820 -14.22 -3.79 4.43
C SER A 820 -15.42 -2.87 4.60
N GLY A 821 -15.61 -2.36 5.82
CA GLY A 821 -16.84 -1.66 6.22
C GLY A 821 -18.08 -2.56 6.06
N ASP A 822 -19.10 -2.06 5.38
CA ASP A 822 -20.35 -2.80 5.12
C ASP A 822 -20.26 -3.74 3.90
N THR A 823 -19.06 -4.01 3.39
CA THR A 823 -18.84 -4.82 2.18
C THR A 823 -17.88 -5.96 2.47
N LEU A 824 -18.20 -7.17 2.00
CA LEU A 824 -17.26 -8.28 1.94
C LEU A 824 -16.52 -8.25 0.59
N VAL A 825 -15.21 -8.47 0.64
CA VAL A 825 -14.31 -8.46 -0.51
C VAL A 825 -13.64 -9.82 -0.63
N MET A 826 -13.75 -10.45 -1.81
CA MET A 826 -13.10 -11.71 -2.16
C MET A 826 -12.01 -11.43 -3.18
N ASN A 827 -10.75 -11.67 -2.83
CA ASN A 827 -9.61 -11.57 -3.74
C ASN A 827 -9.08 -12.96 -4.04
N GLY A 828 -8.88 -13.30 -5.30
CA GLY A 828 -8.43 -14.63 -5.67
C GLY A 828 -7.50 -14.69 -6.86
N ASN A 829 -6.87 -15.85 -6.99
CA ASN A 829 -5.94 -16.20 -8.05
C ASN A 829 -6.49 -17.41 -8.80
N MET A 830 -6.25 -17.43 -10.10
CA MET A 830 -6.61 -18.54 -10.98
C MET A 830 -5.44 -18.92 -11.86
N GLY A 831 -5.14 -20.22 -11.90
CA GLY A 831 -4.22 -20.86 -12.82
C GLY A 831 -5.00 -21.79 -13.75
N ALA A 832 -4.86 -21.60 -15.06
CA ALA A 832 -5.46 -22.45 -16.07
C ALA A 832 -4.41 -22.90 -17.09
N GLY A 833 -4.65 -24.01 -17.80
CA GLY A 833 -3.76 -24.42 -18.89
C GLY A 833 -4.17 -25.71 -19.56
N GLY A 834 -4.13 -25.71 -20.89
CA GLY A 834 -4.44 -26.84 -21.76
C GLY A 834 -3.20 -27.41 -22.47
N SER A 835 -3.38 -28.00 -23.66
CA SER A 835 -2.25 -28.51 -24.44
C SER A 835 -1.49 -27.34 -25.09
N GLY A 836 -0.28 -27.07 -24.58
CA GLY A 836 0.61 -26.06 -25.14
C GLY A 836 0.46 -24.63 -24.60
N TRP A 837 -0.33 -24.40 -23.54
CA TRP A 837 -0.43 -23.07 -22.92
C TRP A 837 -0.75 -23.11 -21.42
N THR A 838 -0.39 -22.04 -20.71
CA THR A 838 -0.76 -21.78 -19.31
C THR A 838 -1.15 -20.32 -19.13
N MET A 839 -2.10 -20.03 -18.26
CA MET A 839 -2.59 -18.70 -17.92
C MET A 839 -2.63 -18.51 -16.40
N LYS A 840 -2.26 -17.31 -15.97
CA LYS A 840 -2.50 -16.79 -14.62
C LYS A 840 -3.45 -15.61 -14.69
N ALA A 841 -4.37 -15.56 -13.75
CA ALA A 841 -5.31 -14.46 -13.61
C ALA A 841 -5.57 -14.17 -12.13
N VAL A 842 -6.04 -12.96 -11.87
CA VAL A 842 -6.52 -12.51 -10.56
C VAL A 842 -7.96 -12.08 -10.68
N PHE A 843 -8.74 -12.23 -9.61
CA PHE A 843 -10.08 -11.70 -9.54
C PHE A 843 -10.34 -11.00 -8.21
N LYS A 844 -11.21 -9.99 -8.24
CA LYS A 844 -11.68 -9.27 -7.07
C LYS A 844 -13.19 -9.15 -7.17
N LEU A 845 -13.91 -9.74 -6.23
CA LEU A 845 -15.37 -9.69 -6.14
C LEU A 845 -15.78 -9.03 -4.83
N THR A 846 -16.98 -8.45 -4.82
CA THR A 846 -17.58 -7.81 -3.64
C THR A 846 -19.03 -8.18 -3.49
N LYS A 847 -19.51 -8.21 -2.25
CA LYS A 847 -20.94 -8.25 -1.91
C LYS A 847 -21.21 -7.43 -0.64
N PRO A 848 -22.44 -6.94 -0.41
CA PRO A 848 -22.82 -6.36 0.87
C PRO A 848 -22.59 -7.36 2.00
N ALA A 849 -22.03 -6.91 3.11
CA ALA A 849 -21.98 -7.70 4.33
C ALA A 849 -23.41 -7.81 4.91
N PRO A 850 -23.77 -8.94 5.54
CA PRO A 850 -24.99 -9.01 6.34
C PRO A 850 -24.98 -7.86 7.36
N ALA A 851 -26.13 -7.20 7.54
CA ALA A 851 -26.31 -6.28 8.65
C ALA A 851 -26.27 -7.11 9.94
N ASP A 852 -25.31 -6.81 10.81
CA ASP A 852 -25.16 -7.46 12.12
C ASP A 852 -26.38 -7.21 13.03
#